data_AF-A0A9Q0S4I3-F1
#
_entry.id   AF-A0A9Q0S4I3-F1
#
_cell.length_a   1.000
_cell.length_b   1.000
_cell.length_c   1.000
_cell.angle_alpha   90.00
_cell.angle_beta   90.00
_cell.angle_gamma   90.00
#
_symmetry.space_group_name_H-M   'P 1'
#
loop_
_entity.id
_entity.type
_entity.pdbx_description
1 polymer ?
#
loop_
_entity_poly.entity_id
_entity_poly.type
_entity_poly.pdbx_seq_one_letter_code
_entity_poly.pdbx_strand_id
1 'polypeptide(L)'
;QVSKEEGIQIGLQDGIKIGEARGEVRGEAKLIKMMIKNGIVGLGKTGMAAYQSLNKVARIICYDQVSSSRDSFSKIYGNDNLVSLSDQRWHDLDKILLSPGVPLSHDIVTMANSCNIPITSDIDLLFEEVEFTKPRAANFIGITGTNGKSTTTALTGHILQSCGFDYPVGGNIGFPALSMGLDCQGYVLELSSFQLDLLSNFKAKIAVLLNITEDHLDRHNNMQGYITAKKKIFDRMDKDSFAIISVDNEITNNIFLELQKENTINLIPISVGKILNEGVSICNNVVYDNIFEPIIINLANNSSLQGIHNQENIAASYAACRIIGVRPEQIIVAIELFKGLPHRMQYVGTIYSDHSSMIKFYNDSKATNGIAASKSIAALGNIYWLAGGVAKEGGITNLEPWFDKIRKAYLFGQDKELFASSLKGRVDFQICQDLKEAFNAAVRDAMEDTIILFVFSMMLVTTTGPVVANRIGLNEHYFASRQLFYLASALLLIIICSSFSRKWLKRLSILGFIASIVLLILVRFYGYEVKGAIRWINILGFSMQPSEFIKPFFAVVAGWILSLKFEGEFPSFSICIALYGIIALLLIIQPDFGMLVMVTAVFGIQLFIAGMPIFWIVLAAFMLLFGVTAAYFWLPHVAQRINSFFDPESISNYQVSKSIKAFEHGGLYGCGPGEGAVKQVLPDSHTDFIFAVAGEEFGAIICLIIVGIFAFIVIRSLLKLINEDDKFTQLAASGIVAQIGLQAIINIGVTLNLLPTKGMTLPFISYGGSSTFAIAMATGMLLGFTKHKTSLTNYKIQDIDI
;
A
#
# COMPACT_ATOMS: atom_id res chain seq x y z
N GLN A 1 19.96 15.80 -41.55
CA GLN A 1 20.65 16.52 -42.64
C GLN A 1 21.56 17.55 -41.94
N VAL A 2 22.90 17.43 -42.06
CA VAL A 2 23.75 18.21 -43.00
C VAL A 2 23.69 19.71 -42.68
N SER A 3 24.76 20.49 -42.42
CA SER A 3 26.21 20.29 -42.15
C SER A 3 26.77 21.61 -41.53
N LYS A 4 28.05 21.92 -41.28
CA LYS A 4 29.38 21.33 -41.59
C LYS A 4 30.43 21.86 -40.56
N GLU A 5 31.71 21.51 -40.73
CA GLU A 5 32.87 22.08 -40.04
C GLU A 5 33.33 23.41 -40.68
N GLU A 6 33.97 24.28 -39.88
CA GLU A 6 35.22 24.96 -40.27
C GLU A 6 35.96 25.44 -39.01
N GLY A 7 37.26 25.16 -38.91
CA GLY A 7 38.08 25.49 -37.74
C GLY A 7 39.18 26.49 -38.09
N ILE A 8 39.42 27.46 -37.21
CA ILE A 8 40.55 28.39 -37.31
C ILE A 8 41.28 28.44 -35.97
N GLN A 9 42.54 28.00 -35.96
CA GLN A 9 43.47 28.23 -34.86
C GLN A 9 43.96 29.68 -34.90
N ILE A 10 43.94 30.35 -33.75
CA ILE A 10 44.76 31.55 -33.50
C ILE A 10 45.49 31.31 -32.18
N GLY A 11 46.82 31.36 -32.22
CA GLY A 11 47.66 31.08 -31.06
C GLY A 11 47.80 32.29 -30.13
N LEU A 12 48.03 32.01 -28.84
CA LEU A 12 48.46 32.97 -27.84
C LEU A 12 49.62 32.35 -27.04
N GLN A 13 50.83 32.83 -27.29
CA GLN A 13 51.96 32.69 -26.37
C GLN A 13 52.10 34.00 -25.58
N ASP A 14 52.55 33.86 -24.33
CA ASP A 14 53.01 34.91 -23.39
C ASP A 14 51.98 36.01 -23.02
N GLY A 15 51.54 36.21 -21.76
CA GLY A 15 51.90 35.59 -20.48
C GLY A 15 52.68 36.55 -19.57
N ILE A 16 52.03 37.12 -18.53
CA ILE A 16 52.68 37.75 -17.37
C ILE A 16 51.81 37.59 -16.10
N LYS A 17 52.38 36.85 -15.13
CA LYS A 17 52.28 36.93 -13.66
C LYS A 17 50.99 37.44 -12.97
N ILE A 18 50.10 36.50 -12.62
CA ILE A 18 49.27 36.55 -11.39
C ILE A 18 49.36 35.22 -10.58
N GLY A 19 50.09 34.21 -11.08
CA GLY A 19 50.06 32.84 -10.53
C GLY A 19 50.93 32.57 -9.30
N GLU A 20 52.06 33.25 -9.13
CA GLU A 20 53.11 32.85 -8.17
C GLU A 20 52.67 33.06 -6.70
N ALA A 21 52.05 34.19 -6.36
CA ALA A 21 51.60 34.49 -4.99
C ALA A 21 50.50 33.54 -4.45
N ARG A 22 49.74 32.86 -5.31
CA ARG A 22 48.76 31.83 -4.88
C ARG A 22 49.40 30.46 -4.67
N GLY A 23 50.58 30.21 -5.24
CA GLY A 23 51.34 28.97 -5.05
C GLY A 23 51.99 28.91 -3.67
N GLU A 24 52.69 29.98 -3.27
CA GLU A 24 53.41 30.04 -2.00
C GLU A 24 52.47 29.97 -0.79
N VAL A 25 51.37 30.74 -0.78
CA VAL A 25 50.37 30.70 0.32
C VAL A 25 49.73 29.30 0.46
N ARG A 26 49.55 28.54 -0.63
CA ARG A 26 49.09 27.14 -0.55
C ARG A 26 50.18 26.19 -0.08
N GLY A 27 51.46 26.47 -0.37
CA GLY A 27 52.61 25.73 0.14
C GLY A 27 52.76 25.91 1.64
N GLU A 28 52.77 27.14 2.12
CA GLU A 28 52.86 27.49 3.55
C GLU A 28 51.64 26.98 4.33
N ALA A 29 50.41 27.18 3.85
CA ALA A 29 49.22 26.64 4.51
C ALA A 29 49.23 25.10 4.63
N LYS A 30 49.86 24.40 3.68
CA LYS A 30 50.02 22.93 3.72
C LYS A 30 51.11 22.50 4.70
N LEU A 31 52.21 23.24 4.80
CA LEU A 31 53.26 23.06 5.81
C LEU A 31 52.76 23.37 7.23
N ILE A 32 51.96 24.42 7.40
CA ILE A 32 51.34 24.80 8.68
C ILE A 32 50.32 23.74 9.12
N LYS A 33 49.43 23.25 8.23
CA LYS A 33 48.52 22.13 8.57
C LYS A 33 49.30 20.89 9.05
N MET A 34 50.45 20.57 8.42
CA MET A 34 51.28 19.40 8.80
C MET A 34 51.94 19.49 10.19
N MET A 35 51.92 20.65 10.86
CA MET A 35 52.35 20.76 12.26
C MET A 35 51.26 20.39 13.27
N ILE A 36 49.99 20.36 12.85
CA ILE A 36 48.85 20.10 13.74
C ILE A 36 48.83 18.63 14.17
N LYS A 37 48.76 18.39 15.48
CA LYS A 37 48.68 17.09 16.16
C LYS A 37 47.25 16.88 16.65
N ASN A 38 46.52 15.96 16.00
CA ASN A 38 45.12 15.68 16.34
C ASN A 38 44.97 14.31 16.98
N GLY A 39 44.06 14.21 17.95
CA GLY A 39 43.56 12.93 18.46
C GLY A 39 42.23 12.57 17.82
N ILE A 40 42.00 11.30 17.52
CA ILE A 40 40.67 10.77 17.15
C ILE A 40 40.28 9.66 18.12
N VAL A 41 39.12 9.83 18.76
CA VAL A 41 38.57 8.86 19.71
C VAL A 41 37.26 8.30 19.20
N GLY A 42 37.21 6.97 19.07
CA GLY A 42 36.18 6.21 18.38
C GLY A 42 36.45 6.14 16.88
N LEU A 43 36.55 4.91 16.35
CA LEU A 43 36.88 4.58 14.96
C LEU A 43 35.71 3.87 14.26
N GLY A 44 34.48 4.25 14.64
CA GLY A 44 33.30 4.00 13.82
C GLY A 44 33.32 4.82 12.52
N LYS A 45 32.19 4.84 11.79
CA LYS A 45 32.07 5.52 10.48
C LYS A 45 32.60 6.97 10.49
N THR A 46 32.26 7.74 11.51
CA THR A 46 32.71 9.14 11.68
C THR A 46 34.23 9.23 11.87
N GLY A 47 34.81 8.51 12.83
CA GLY A 47 36.25 8.55 13.10
C GLY A 47 37.10 8.05 11.92
N MET A 48 36.65 7.01 11.21
CA MET A 48 37.31 6.52 10.00
C MET A 48 37.33 7.58 8.89
N ALA A 49 36.21 8.27 8.65
CA ALA A 49 36.13 9.36 7.68
C ALA A 49 36.99 10.57 8.08
N ALA A 50 36.99 10.93 9.37
CA ALA A 50 37.85 11.99 9.92
C ALA A 50 39.34 11.68 9.70
N TYR A 51 39.78 10.46 10.04
CA TYR A 51 41.16 10.03 9.80
C TYR A 51 41.51 10.05 8.30
N GLN A 52 40.65 9.51 7.44
CA GLN A 52 40.86 9.47 6.00
C GLN A 52 41.00 10.87 5.37
N SER A 53 40.25 11.85 5.88
CA SER A 53 40.31 13.24 5.41
C SER A 53 41.59 13.95 5.90
N LEU A 54 41.94 13.76 7.18
CA LEU A 54 42.98 14.55 7.84
C LEU A 54 44.40 13.94 7.77
N ASN A 55 44.57 12.62 7.59
CA ASN A 55 45.87 11.95 7.75
C ASN A 55 46.96 12.38 6.74
N LYS A 56 46.58 13.02 5.63
CA LYS A 56 47.50 13.55 4.62
C LYS A 56 48.01 14.95 4.93
N VAL A 57 47.41 15.61 5.91
CA VAL A 57 47.62 17.03 6.22
C VAL A 57 47.87 17.32 7.70
N ALA A 58 47.67 16.37 8.61
CA ALA A 58 47.92 16.50 10.05
C ALA A 58 48.55 15.22 10.61
N ARG A 59 49.26 15.31 11.74
CA ARG A 59 49.69 14.12 12.50
C ARG A 59 48.53 13.65 13.36
N ILE A 60 48.19 12.36 13.32
CA ILE A 60 47.00 11.84 14.00
C ILE A 60 47.33 10.61 14.81
N ILE A 61 46.89 10.59 16.07
CA ILE A 61 46.81 9.37 16.88
C ILE A 61 45.34 9.00 17.10
N CYS A 62 45.08 7.69 17.18
CA CYS A 62 43.75 7.12 17.18
C CYS A 62 43.57 6.11 18.31
N TYR A 63 42.40 6.14 18.95
CA TYR A 63 41.97 5.13 19.91
C TYR A 63 40.49 4.79 19.71
N ASP A 64 40.13 3.52 19.89
CA ASP A 64 38.75 3.05 20.07
C ASP A 64 38.78 1.98 21.16
N GLN A 65 37.77 1.93 22.02
CA GLN A 65 37.59 0.90 23.03
C GLN A 65 37.20 -0.46 22.41
N VAL A 66 36.51 -0.45 21.27
CA VAL A 66 36.02 -1.65 20.57
C VAL A 66 37.14 -2.29 19.75
N SER A 67 37.42 -3.58 19.98
CA SER A 67 38.45 -4.33 19.25
C SER A 67 38.19 -4.38 17.74
N SER A 68 36.97 -4.71 17.33
CA SER A 68 36.62 -4.83 15.90
C SER A 68 36.77 -3.52 15.12
N SER A 69 36.58 -2.35 15.75
CA SER A 69 36.90 -1.04 15.15
C SER A 69 38.40 -0.89 14.92
N ARG A 70 39.23 -1.21 15.93
CA ARG A 70 40.70 -1.16 15.82
C ARG A 70 41.22 -2.14 14.76
N ASP A 71 40.68 -3.36 14.71
CA ASP A 71 41.04 -4.38 13.72
C ASP A 71 40.63 -3.97 12.28
N SER A 72 39.54 -3.21 12.15
CA SER A 72 39.09 -2.66 10.86
C SER A 72 39.98 -1.51 10.39
N PHE A 73 40.40 -0.64 11.33
CA PHE A 73 41.36 0.43 11.05
C PHE A 73 42.74 -0.13 10.65
N SER A 74 43.29 -1.06 11.43
CA SER A 74 44.65 -1.58 11.23
C SER A 74 44.82 -2.33 9.91
N LYS A 75 43.79 -3.04 9.45
CA LYS A 75 43.76 -3.68 8.13
C LYS A 75 43.87 -2.71 6.95
N ILE A 76 43.44 -1.46 7.13
CA ILE A 76 43.39 -0.45 6.07
C ILE A 76 44.59 0.50 6.16
N TYR A 77 44.99 0.89 7.37
CA TYR A 77 45.95 1.99 7.61
C TYR A 77 47.18 1.60 8.43
N GLY A 78 47.31 0.33 8.86
CA GLY A 78 48.40 -0.11 9.75
C GLY A 78 48.18 0.26 11.22
N ASN A 79 49.14 -0.10 12.06
CA ASN A 79 49.06 0.08 13.52
C ASN A 79 49.73 1.36 14.04
N ASP A 80 50.56 2.04 13.24
CA ASP A 80 51.48 3.09 13.71
C ASP A 80 50.79 4.27 14.40
N ASN A 81 49.54 4.55 14.00
CA ASN A 81 48.70 5.61 14.55
C ASN A 81 47.65 5.10 15.55
N LEU A 82 47.56 3.78 15.83
CA LEU A 82 46.73 3.23 16.90
C LEU A 82 47.51 3.24 18.22
N VAL A 83 46.96 3.88 19.25
CA VAL A 83 47.65 4.10 20.52
C VAL A 83 46.77 3.68 21.71
N SER A 84 47.39 3.40 22.86
CA SER A 84 46.64 3.22 24.11
C SER A 84 46.21 4.58 24.69
N LEU A 85 45.20 4.59 25.57
CA LEU A 85 44.84 5.80 26.35
C LEU A 85 45.98 6.28 27.26
N SER A 86 46.91 5.39 27.63
CA SER A 86 48.09 5.70 28.45
C SER A 86 49.26 6.31 27.66
N ASP A 87 49.15 6.48 26.34
CA ASP A 87 50.21 7.05 25.51
C ASP A 87 50.43 8.54 25.84
N GLN A 88 51.67 8.94 26.10
CA GLN A 88 51.97 10.32 26.48
C GLN A 88 51.62 11.32 25.37
N ARG A 89 51.58 10.90 24.09
CA ARG A 89 51.22 11.76 22.96
C ARG A 89 49.85 12.42 23.10
N TRP A 90 48.92 11.86 23.88
CA TRP A 90 47.61 12.49 24.14
C TRP A 90 47.69 13.85 24.86
N HIS A 91 48.77 14.12 25.59
CA HIS A 91 48.96 15.35 26.37
C HIS A 91 49.61 16.50 25.55
N ASP A 92 50.02 16.21 24.31
CA ASP A 92 50.70 17.12 23.38
C ASP A 92 49.94 17.11 22.04
N LEU A 93 48.64 17.40 22.10
CA LEU A 93 47.75 17.53 20.95
C LEU A 93 47.15 18.93 20.89
N ASP A 94 46.92 19.43 19.67
CA ASP A 94 46.28 20.73 19.43
C ASP A 94 44.74 20.65 19.54
N LYS A 95 44.16 19.49 19.22
CA LYS A 95 42.70 19.25 19.24
C LYS A 95 42.38 17.75 19.30
N ILE A 96 41.27 17.36 19.94
CA ILE A 96 40.78 15.97 19.98
C ILE A 96 39.39 15.90 19.35
N LEU A 97 39.25 15.14 18.26
CA LEU A 97 37.95 14.77 17.71
C LEU A 97 37.35 13.59 18.47
N LEU A 98 36.17 13.80 19.02
CA LEU A 98 35.41 12.80 19.76
C LEU A 98 34.26 12.28 18.89
N SER A 99 34.22 10.97 18.62
CA SER A 99 33.08 10.37 17.92
C SER A 99 31.80 10.45 18.78
N PRO A 100 30.61 10.71 18.21
CA PRO A 100 29.37 10.92 18.98
C PRO A 100 28.98 9.78 19.93
N GLY A 101 29.34 8.53 19.61
CA GLY A 101 29.08 7.38 20.47
C GLY A 101 29.88 7.38 21.77
N VAL A 102 30.99 8.11 21.85
CA VAL A 102 31.86 8.15 23.03
C VAL A 102 31.22 9.05 24.11
N PRO A 103 31.19 8.64 25.39
CA PRO A 103 30.58 9.45 26.44
C PRO A 103 31.44 10.66 26.83
N LEU A 104 30.79 11.76 27.18
CA LEU A 104 31.44 12.96 27.74
C LEU A 104 32.09 12.69 29.11
N SER A 105 31.74 11.59 29.76
CA SER A 105 32.37 11.09 30.99
C SER A 105 33.59 10.18 30.73
N HIS A 106 33.99 9.94 29.49
CA HIS A 106 35.18 9.13 29.19
C HIS A 106 36.46 9.84 29.66
N ASP A 107 37.40 9.11 30.25
CA ASP A 107 38.68 9.59 30.79
C ASP A 107 39.47 10.53 29.86
N ILE A 108 39.36 10.39 28.54
CA ILE A 108 40.03 11.24 27.57
C ILE A 108 39.50 12.69 27.60
N VAL A 109 38.23 12.88 27.98
CA VAL A 109 37.60 14.20 28.16
C VAL A 109 38.18 14.87 29.41
N THR A 110 38.32 14.12 30.50
CA THR A 110 38.97 14.58 31.73
C THR A 110 40.44 14.96 31.48
N MET A 111 41.18 14.15 30.71
CA MET A 111 42.57 14.42 30.31
C MET A 111 42.67 15.65 29.38
N ALA A 112 41.80 15.76 28.37
CA ALA A 112 41.78 16.91 27.47
C ALA A 112 41.54 18.21 28.25
N ASN A 113 40.57 18.20 29.17
CA ASN A 113 40.28 19.35 30.03
C ASN A 113 41.46 19.70 30.96
N SER A 114 42.15 18.72 31.55
CA SER A 114 43.30 19.00 32.43
C SER A 114 44.53 19.52 31.68
N CYS A 115 44.67 19.16 30.40
CA CYS A 115 45.73 19.64 29.52
C CYS A 115 45.32 20.90 28.70
N ASN A 116 44.09 21.41 28.89
CA ASN A 116 43.50 22.51 28.11
C ASN A 116 43.48 22.26 26.59
N ILE A 117 43.29 21.01 26.18
CA ILE A 117 43.20 20.57 24.78
C ILE A 117 41.73 20.64 24.33
N PRO A 118 41.38 21.40 23.29
CA PRO A 118 39.99 21.54 22.85
C PRO A 118 39.45 20.23 22.25
N ILE A 119 38.23 19.89 22.66
CA ILE A 119 37.46 18.78 22.09
C ILE A 119 36.59 19.32 20.94
N THR A 120 36.49 18.56 19.86
CA THR A 120 35.72 18.94 18.66
C THR A 120 34.83 17.79 18.16
N SER A 121 33.85 18.14 17.35
CA SER A 121 33.03 17.20 16.58
C SER A 121 33.46 17.17 15.10
N ASP A 122 33.00 16.15 14.36
CA ASP A 122 33.12 16.11 12.89
C ASP A 122 32.31 17.22 12.20
N ILE A 123 31.21 17.63 12.82
CA ILE A 123 30.35 18.75 12.37
C ILE A 123 31.06 20.10 12.55
N ASP A 124 31.70 20.35 13.70
CA ASP A 124 32.47 21.58 13.93
C ASP A 124 33.66 21.67 12.97
N LEU A 125 34.39 20.58 12.73
CA LEU A 125 35.52 20.60 11.79
C LEU A 125 35.08 20.89 10.35
N LEU A 126 33.94 20.35 9.91
CA LEU A 126 33.35 20.70 8.60
C LEU A 126 32.99 22.19 8.56
N PHE A 127 32.34 22.70 9.62
CA PHE A 127 31.93 24.10 9.70
C PHE A 127 33.13 25.06 9.70
N GLU A 128 34.18 24.75 10.47
CA GLU A 128 35.45 25.49 10.50
C GLU A 128 36.13 25.50 9.12
N GLU A 129 36.17 24.37 8.41
CA GLU A 129 36.81 24.32 7.08
C GLU A 129 35.98 25.04 5.99
N VAL A 130 34.65 25.00 6.08
CA VAL A 130 33.76 25.74 5.18
C VAL A 130 33.84 27.25 5.44
N GLU A 131 33.77 27.71 6.69
CA GLU A 131 33.92 29.15 7.01
C GLU A 131 35.33 29.66 6.69
N PHE A 132 36.38 28.84 6.80
CA PHE A 132 37.73 29.21 6.37
C PHE A 132 37.85 29.34 4.84
N THR A 133 37.19 28.47 4.07
CA THR A 133 37.31 28.43 2.60
C THR A 133 36.32 29.32 1.86
N LYS A 134 35.11 29.52 2.40
CA LYS A 134 34.00 30.29 1.84
C LYS A 134 33.22 31.04 2.94
N PRO A 135 33.84 32.03 3.63
CA PRO A 135 33.23 32.71 4.79
C PRO A 135 31.82 33.22 4.48
N ARG A 136 30.84 32.83 5.30
CA ARG A 136 29.42 33.23 5.20
C ARG A 136 28.71 32.95 3.87
N ALA A 137 29.28 32.15 2.96
CA ALA A 137 28.69 31.89 1.65
C ALA A 137 27.89 30.58 1.57
N ALA A 138 28.14 29.62 2.47
CA ALA A 138 27.45 28.34 2.52
C ALA A 138 26.37 28.31 3.62
N ASN A 139 25.16 27.85 3.28
CA ASN A 139 24.06 27.77 4.26
C ASN A 139 23.97 26.37 4.89
N PHE A 140 24.17 26.29 6.20
CA PHE A 140 23.97 25.04 6.96
C PHE A 140 22.52 24.90 7.43
N ILE A 141 21.87 23.80 7.04
CA ILE A 141 20.54 23.37 7.50
C ILE A 141 20.72 22.21 8.48
N GLY A 142 20.55 22.46 9.78
CA GLY A 142 20.65 21.45 10.84
C GLY A 142 19.27 20.90 11.22
N ILE A 143 19.09 19.58 11.25
CA ILE A 143 17.78 18.95 11.51
C ILE A 143 17.88 17.96 12.68
N THR A 144 17.05 18.17 13.70
CA THR A 144 16.94 17.28 14.87
C THR A 144 15.50 17.04 15.34
N GLY A 145 15.39 16.15 16.32
CA GLY A 145 14.15 15.65 16.93
C GLY A 145 14.36 14.25 17.51
N THR A 146 13.35 13.67 18.17
CA THR A 146 13.37 12.24 18.48
C THR A 146 13.04 11.45 17.22
N ASN A 147 11.90 11.75 16.58
CA ASN A 147 11.41 11.08 15.38
C ASN A 147 11.46 12.01 14.15
N GLY A 148 11.25 11.44 12.96
CA GLY A 148 11.21 12.21 11.70
C GLY A 148 12.60 12.43 11.10
N LYS A 149 13.51 13.10 11.83
CA LYS A 149 14.92 13.44 11.49
C LYS A 149 15.34 13.07 10.06
N SER A 150 15.79 11.83 9.85
CA SER A 150 16.32 11.33 8.57
C SER A 150 15.38 11.49 7.39
N THR A 151 14.07 11.31 7.59
CA THR A 151 13.05 11.49 6.54
C THR A 151 13.00 12.95 6.12
N THR A 152 12.97 13.88 7.09
CA THR A 152 13.02 15.33 6.84
C THR A 152 14.34 15.75 6.19
N THR A 153 15.48 15.22 6.65
CA THR A 153 16.80 15.51 6.07
C THR A 153 16.91 15.02 4.63
N ALA A 154 16.49 13.78 4.35
CA ALA A 154 16.47 13.23 3.00
C ALA A 154 15.47 13.93 2.08
N LEU A 155 14.28 14.30 2.60
CA LEU A 155 13.26 15.02 1.84
C LEU A 155 13.72 16.46 1.52
N THR A 156 14.29 17.19 2.48
CA THR A 156 14.86 18.52 2.29
C THR A 156 15.97 18.50 1.23
N GLY A 157 16.93 17.58 1.35
CA GLY A 157 17.98 17.40 0.34
C GLY A 157 17.43 17.02 -1.04
N HIS A 158 16.43 16.14 -1.10
CA HIS A 158 15.78 15.76 -2.36
C HIS A 158 15.05 16.93 -3.03
N ILE A 159 14.33 17.76 -2.26
CA ILE A 159 13.65 18.95 -2.78
C ILE A 159 14.67 19.93 -3.35
N LEU A 160 15.72 20.25 -2.58
CA LEU A 160 16.78 21.17 -3.02
C LEU A 160 17.46 20.67 -4.30
N GLN A 161 17.91 19.41 -4.31
CA GLN A 161 18.54 18.79 -5.48
C GLN A 161 17.62 18.79 -6.70
N SER A 162 16.34 18.42 -6.54
CA SER A 162 15.35 18.39 -7.63
C SER A 162 15.04 19.78 -8.19
N CYS A 163 15.27 20.83 -7.39
CA CYS A 163 15.09 22.22 -7.78
C CYS A 163 16.39 22.89 -8.29
N GLY A 164 17.48 22.13 -8.41
CA GLY A 164 18.77 22.61 -8.93
C GLY A 164 19.69 23.28 -7.90
N PHE A 165 19.42 23.12 -6.60
CA PHE A 165 20.27 23.62 -5.52
C PHE A 165 21.26 22.53 -5.06
N ASP A 166 22.53 22.89 -4.92
CA ASP A 166 23.59 21.96 -4.51
C ASP A 166 23.78 21.95 -2.99
N TYR A 167 23.05 21.03 -2.34
CA TYR A 167 23.03 20.83 -0.90
C TYR A 167 23.25 19.34 -0.57
N PRO A 168 24.51 18.86 -0.47
CA PRO A 168 24.82 17.53 0.01
C PRO A 168 24.19 17.23 1.38
N VAL A 169 23.69 15.99 1.52
CA VAL A 169 23.08 15.44 2.74
C VAL A 169 24.11 14.66 3.55
N GLY A 170 24.25 15.00 4.83
CA GLY A 170 25.26 14.39 5.70
C GLY A 170 24.92 14.39 7.20
N GLY A 171 25.95 14.14 8.00
CA GLY A 171 25.84 14.03 9.46
C GLY A 171 25.53 12.60 9.89
N ASN A 172 24.42 12.39 10.61
CA ASN A 172 24.01 11.06 11.09
C ASN A 172 23.51 10.11 9.97
N ILE A 173 23.17 10.65 8.80
CA ILE A 173 22.83 9.90 7.58
C ILE A 173 23.55 10.50 6.37
N GLY A 174 23.50 9.81 5.22
CA GLY A 174 24.17 10.28 4.00
C GLY A 174 25.69 10.18 4.15
N PHE A 175 26.40 11.23 3.75
CA PHE A 175 27.85 11.29 3.85
C PHE A 175 28.31 11.67 5.28
N PRO A 176 29.33 10.99 5.85
CA PRO A 176 30.08 11.51 6.99
C PRO A 176 30.54 12.95 6.73
N ALA A 177 30.45 13.83 7.74
CA ALA A 177 30.61 15.27 7.55
C ALA A 177 31.90 15.66 6.81
N LEU A 178 33.04 15.09 7.22
CA LEU A 178 34.37 15.34 6.66
C LEU A 178 34.68 14.62 5.34
N SER A 179 33.69 13.96 4.75
CA SER A 179 33.77 13.40 3.38
C SER A 179 32.93 14.16 2.36
N MET A 180 32.20 15.20 2.77
CA MET A 180 31.43 16.03 1.85
C MET A 180 32.32 17.03 1.10
N GLY A 181 31.93 17.36 -0.13
CA GLY A 181 32.64 18.36 -0.92
C GLY A 181 32.45 19.78 -0.36
N LEU A 182 33.50 20.59 -0.45
CA LEU A 182 33.48 22.02 -0.05
C LEU A 182 32.93 22.94 -1.15
N ASP A 183 32.75 22.43 -2.37
CA ASP A 183 32.31 23.22 -3.51
C ASP A 183 30.80 23.10 -3.80
N CYS A 184 29.98 23.42 -2.79
CA CYS A 184 28.52 23.44 -2.87
C CYS A 184 27.93 24.80 -2.41
N GLN A 185 26.59 24.93 -2.40
CA GLN A 185 25.85 26.10 -1.91
C GLN A 185 25.50 26.01 -0.41
N GLY A 186 25.49 24.81 0.16
CA GLY A 186 25.15 24.57 1.55
C GLY A 186 25.12 23.09 1.90
N TYR A 187 24.60 22.77 3.08
CA TYR A 187 24.57 21.40 3.60
C TYR A 187 23.25 21.12 4.32
N VAL A 188 22.72 19.90 4.20
CA VAL A 188 21.61 19.41 5.03
C VAL A 188 22.13 18.33 5.98
N LEU A 189 22.15 18.62 7.28
CA LEU A 189 22.77 17.79 8.29
C LEU A 189 21.71 17.18 9.22
N GLU A 190 21.65 15.85 9.31
CA GLU A 190 20.96 15.21 10.43
C GLU A 190 21.86 15.27 11.68
N LEU A 191 21.35 15.86 12.75
CA LEU A 191 22.06 16.03 14.01
C LEU A 191 21.37 15.22 15.13
N SER A 192 22.03 14.19 15.62
CA SER A 192 21.64 13.45 16.83
C SER A 192 21.90 14.29 18.09
N SER A 193 21.25 13.98 19.22
CA SER A 193 21.55 14.66 20.49
C SER A 193 23.02 14.48 20.91
N PHE A 194 23.62 13.33 20.59
CA PHE A 194 25.03 13.05 20.88
C PHE A 194 25.99 13.93 20.05
N GLN A 195 25.64 14.25 18.81
CA GLN A 195 26.40 15.21 17.99
C GLN A 195 26.20 16.63 18.50
N LEU A 196 24.95 17.03 18.79
CA LEU A 196 24.63 18.35 19.34
C LEU A 196 25.37 18.62 20.66
N ASP A 197 25.57 17.60 21.48
CA ASP A 197 26.34 17.71 22.73
C ASP A 197 27.80 18.12 22.54
N LEU A 198 28.39 17.74 21.41
CA LEU A 198 29.79 17.99 21.04
C LEU A 198 29.99 19.28 20.24
N LEU A 199 28.91 20.02 19.92
CA LEU A 199 29.00 21.25 19.12
C LEU A 199 29.57 22.41 19.93
N SER A 200 30.71 22.89 19.49
CA SER A 200 31.42 24.04 20.04
C SER A 200 31.21 25.30 19.20
N ASN A 201 31.34 25.20 17.87
CA ASN A 201 31.46 26.33 16.95
C ASN A 201 30.35 26.38 15.89
N PHE A 202 29.71 25.24 15.58
CA PHE A 202 28.69 25.13 14.54
C PHE A 202 27.52 26.15 14.67
N LYS A 203 27.29 26.93 13.62
CA LYS A 203 26.12 27.80 13.46
C LYS A 203 25.22 27.33 12.31
N ALA A 204 23.98 27.02 12.62
CA ALA A 204 22.95 26.79 11.60
C ALA A 204 22.45 28.11 11.00
N LYS A 205 22.28 28.16 9.67
CA LYS A 205 21.46 29.18 9.01
C LYS A 205 19.98 28.86 9.19
N ILE A 206 19.62 27.59 9.06
CA ILE A 206 18.29 27.05 9.33
C ILE A 206 18.42 25.89 10.32
N ALA A 207 17.78 25.99 11.48
CA ALA A 207 17.67 24.89 12.44
C ALA A 207 16.25 24.35 12.46
N VAL A 208 16.08 23.02 12.43
CA VAL A 208 14.78 22.35 12.47
C VAL A 208 14.69 21.47 13.72
N LEU A 209 13.67 21.71 14.54
CA LEU A 209 13.32 20.87 15.70
C LEU A 209 11.92 20.28 15.50
N LEU A 210 11.88 19.00 15.14
CA LEU A 210 10.64 18.31 14.77
C LEU A 210 9.77 17.96 15.98
N ASN A 211 10.27 17.15 16.90
CA ASN A 211 9.52 16.69 18.07
C ASN A 211 10.49 16.23 19.15
N ILE A 212 10.07 16.28 20.41
CA ILE A 212 10.81 15.68 21.53
C ILE A 212 9.87 14.74 22.28
N THR A 213 10.25 13.46 22.29
CA THR A 213 9.65 12.36 23.08
C THR A 213 10.79 11.56 23.71
N GLU A 214 10.49 10.81 24.78
CA GLU A 214 11.47 9.97 25.49
C GLU A 214 12.25 9.05 24.53
N ASP A 215 13.58 9.18 24.57
CA ASP A 215 14.57 8.27 23.97
C ASP A 215 15.94 8.60 24.59
N HIS A 216 16.87 7.65 24.62
CA HIS A 216 18.25 7.84 25.10
C HIS A 216 18.42 8.43 26.52
N LEU A 217 17.47 8.18 27.44
CA LEU A 217 17.55 8.68 28.82
C LEU A 217 18.75 8.12 29.59
N ASP A 218 19.18 6.91 29.25
CA ASP A 218 20.42 6.25 29.71
C ASP A 218 21.68 7.10 29.50
N ARG A 219 21.76 7.81 28.37
CA ARG A 219 22.88 8.69 28.03
C ARG A 219 22.71 10.12 28.55
N HIS A 220 21.47 10.59 28.67
CA HIS A 220 21.15 11.97 29.06
C HIS A 220 20.80 12.14 30.54
N ASN A 221 20.85 11.06 31.32
CA ASN A 221 20.40 10.88 32.71
C ASN A 221 18.88 11.05 32.91
N ASN A 222 18.26 12.06 32.29
CA ASN A 222 16.84 12.35 32.37
C ASN A 222 16.36 13.15 31.14
N MET A 223 15.05 13.38 31.08
CA MET A 223 14.41 14.07 29.97
C MET A 223 14.88 15.53 29.81
N GLN A 224 15.20 16.22 30.91
CA GLN A 224 15.71 17.59 30.87
C GLN A 224 17.10 17.66 30.23
N GLY A 225 17.98 16.70 30.51
CA GLY A 225 19.28 16.57 29.84
C GLY A 225 19.12 16.39 28.32
N TYR A 226 18.19 15.52 27.90
CA TYR A 226 17.92 15.27 26.48
C TYR A 226 17.31 16.48 25.75
N ILE A 227 16.45 17.24 26.44
CA ILE A 227 15.95 18.54 25.94
C ILE A 227 17.09 19.54 25.79
N THR A 228 17.93 19.71 26.81
CA THR A 228 19.08 20.63 26.79
C THR A 228 20.05 20.27 25.66
N ALA A 229 20.39 18.99 25.48
CA ALA A 229 21.23 18.53 24.38
C ALA A 229 20.62 18.86 23.00
N LYS A 230 19.29 18.84 22.84
CA LYS A 230 18.64 19.25 21.58
C LYS A 230 18.59 20.76 21.38
N LYS A 231 18.43 21.55 22.45
CA LYS A 231 18.43 23.02 22.36
C LYS A 231 19.77 23.58 21.84
N LYS A 232 20.89 22.86 22.01
CA LYS A 232 22.23 23.23 21.49
C LYS A 232 22.31 23.52 19.98
N ILE A 233 21.30 23.11 19.22
CA ILE A 233 21.16 23.47 17.79
C ILE A 233 20.93 24.98 17.57
N PHE A 234 20.42 25.69 18.59
CA PHE A 234 20.08 27.11 18.54
C PHE A 234 21.16 28.05 19.10
N ASP A 235 22.05 27.57 20.00
CA ASP A 235 22.95 28.40 20.84
C ASP A 235 23.76 29.50 20.11
N ARG A 236 24.12 29.27 18.85
CA ARG A 236 25.00 30.14 18.04
C ARG A 236 24.26 30.86 16.91
N MET A 237 22.93 30.75 16.86
CA MET A 237 22.09 31.42 15.86
C MET A 237 21.88 32.89 16.22
N ASP A 238 21.60 33.72 15.22
CA ASP A 238 21.30 35.15 15.37
C ASP A 238 20.15 35.57 14.45
N LYS A 239 19.95 36.88 14.30
CA LYS A 239 18.84 37.46 13.52
C LYS A 239 18.92 37.21 12.01
N ASP A 240 20.03 36.68 11.50
CA ASP A 240 20.12 36.20 10.12
C ASP A 240 19.72 34.72 9.98
N SER A 241 19.58 34.00 11.09
CA SER A 241 19.20 32.58 11.10
C SER A 241 17.69 32.37 11.34
N PHE A 242 17.21 31.18 10.97
CA PHE A 242 15.81 30.77 11.08
C PHE A 242 15.67 29.47 11.87
N ALA A 243 14.79 29.44 12.88
CA ALA A 243 14.46 28.25 13.65
C ALA A 243 13.05 27.77 13.33
N ILE A 244 12.96 26.60 12.69
CA ILE A 244 11.71 25.91 12.34
C ILE A 244 11.37 24.93 13.46
N ILE A 245 10.23 25.12 14.14
CA ILE A 245 9.88 24.33 15.34
C ILE A 245 8.41 23.86 15.25
N SER A 246 8.17 22.56 15.46
CA SER A 246 6.79 22.04 15.58
C SER A 246 6.13 22.55 16.85
N VAL A 247 4.93 23.10 16.73
CA VAL A 247 4.12 23.62 17.85
C VAL A 247 2.97 22.67 18.23
N ASP A 248 3.06 21.40 17.82
CA ASP A 248 2.08 20.34 18.10
C ASP A 248 2.51 19.39 19.23
N ASN A 249 3.81 19.39 19.58
CA ASN A 249 4.34 18.70 20.77
C ASN A 249 4.56 19.73 21.89
N GLU A 250 4.14 19.42 23.11
CA GLU A 250 4.17 20.36 24.24
C GLU A 250 5.59 20.85 24.56
N ILE A 251 6.58 19.95 24.53
CA ILE A 251 7.98 20.28 24.83
C ILE A 251 8.54 21.23 23.76
N THR A 252 8.34 20.96 22.48
CA THR A 252 8.82 21.85 21.40
C THR A 252 8.05 23.17 21.36
N ASN A 253 6.76 23.18 21.68
CA ASN A 253 5.97 24.39 21.83
C ASN A 253 6.49 25.27 22.99
N ASN A 254 6.87 24.68 24.13
CA ASN A 254 7.48 25.41 25.24
C ASN A 254 8.84 26.01 24.86
N ILE A 255 9.68 25.28 24.10
CA ILE A 255 10.95 25.81 23.55
C ILE A 255 10.70 26.96 22.57
N PHE A 256 9.68 26.85 21.71
CA PHE A 256 9.28 27.94 20.80
C PHE A 256 8.89 29.20 21.59
N LEU A 257 8.04 29.07 22.63
CA LEU A 257 7.61 30.19 23.48
C LEU A 257 8.74 30.78 24.34
N GLU A 258 9.78 30.01 24.64
CA GLU A 258 11.00 30.47 25.30
C GLU A 258 11.82 31.36 24.35
N LEU A 259 12.21 30.82 23.18
CA LEU A 259 12.98 31.56 22.17
C LEU A 259 12.22 32.79 21.64
N GLN A 260 10.89 32.76 21.59
CA GLN A 260 10.08 33.89 21.14
C GLN A 260 10.20 35.11 22.07
N LYS A 261 10.45 34.89 23.37
CA LYS A 261 10.69 35.96 24.35
C LYS A 261 12.09 36.55 24.23
N GLU A 262 13.06 35.74 23.81
CA GLU A 262 14.43 36.21 23.58
C GLU A 262 14.53 37.11 22.34
N ASN A 263 13.74 36.82 21.30
CA ASN A 263 13.65 37.61 20.06
C ASN A 263 15.02 37.86 19.38
N THR A 264 15.87 36.84 19.44
CA THR A 264 17.25 36.79 18.93
C THR A 264 17.37 36.12 17.56
N ILE A 265 16.38 35.30 17.18
CA ILE A 265 16.36 34.42 16.00
C ILE A 265 14.98 34.53 15.33
N ASN A 266 14.90 34.40 14.00
CA ASN A 266 13.60 34.33 13.31
C ASN A 266 12.93 32.97 13.56
N LEU A 267 11.77 32.95 14.21
CA LEU A 267 11.05 31.70 14.52
C LEU A 267 9.96 31.42 13.49
N ILE A 268 9.93 30.18 12.99
CA ILE A 268 8.94 29.70 12.03
C ILE A 268 8.21 28.49 12.66
N PRO A 269 7.00 28.66 13.20
CA PRO A 269 6.25 27.54 13.74
C PRO A 269 5.72 26.64 12.60
N ILE A 270 5.65 25.34 12.86
CA ILE A 270 4.97 24.39 11.96
C ILE A 270 3.91 23.58 12.70
N SER A 271 2.84 23.20 12.01
CA SER A 271 1.76 22.37 12.56
C SER A 271 1.09 21.48 11.51
N VAL A 272 0.55 20.35 11.96
CA VAL A 272 -0.34 19.46 11.23
C VAL A 272 -1.73 19.35 11.88
N GLY A 273 -1.91 19.91 13.08
CA GLY A 273 -3.18 19.93 13.81
C GLY A 273 -3.98 21.24 13.71
N LYS A 274 -3.33 22.37 13.41
CA LYS A 274 -3.94 23.73 13.39
C LYS A 274 -3.41 24.55 12.22
N ILE A 275 -4.27 25.38 11.63
CA ILE A 275 -3.85 26.44 10.69
C ILE A 275 -3.24 27.58 11.51
N LEU A 276 -1.98 27.91 11.23
CA LEU A 276 -1.23 28.97 11.91
C LEU A 276 -1.35 30.28 11.13
N ASN A 277 -1.41 31.42 11.84
CA ASN A 277 -1.43 32.75 11.21
C ASN A 277 -0.06 33.14 10.61
N GLU A 278 1.02 32.56 11.12
CA GLU A 278 2.41 32.74 10.70
C GLU A 278 3.08 31.36 10.66
N GLY A 279 4.03 31.12 9.76
CA GLY A 279 4.69 29.82 9.60
C GLY A 279 3.97 28.87 8.63
N VAL A 280 4.08 27.54 8.82
CA VAL A 280 3.54 26.55 7.87
C VAL A 280 2.62 25.52 8.52
N SER A 281 1.41 25.38 8.00
CA SER A 281 0.47 24.34 8.41
C SER A 281 0.16 23.35 7.30
N ILE A 282 -0.03 22.08 7.63
CA ILE A 282 -0.57 21.07 6.72
C ILE A 282 -1.82 20.43 7.32
N CYS A 283 -2.99 20.77 6.77
CA CYS A 283 -4.27 20.23 7.22
C CYS A 283 -5.06 19.70 6.02
N ASN A 284 -5.62 18.49 6.13
CA ASN A 284 -6.44 17.85 5.07
C ASN A 284 -5.76 17.80 3.68
N ASN A 285 -4.46 17.50 3.63
CA ASN A 285 -3.63 17.55 2.41
C ASN A 285 -3.60 18.91 1.71
N VAL A 286 -3.76 20.01 2.46
CA VAL A 286 -3.53 21.38 1.99
C VAL A 286 -2.38 21.98 2.81
N VAL A 287 -1.40 22.56 2.13
CA VAL A 287 -0.32 23.36 2.74
C VAL A 287 -0.77 24.82 2.79
N TYR A 288 -0.67 25.41 3.98
CA TYR A 288 -0.85 26.83 4.25
C TYR A 288 0.52 27.41 4.58
N ASP A 289 1.11 28.16 3.65
CA ASP A 289 2.40 28.84 3.81
C ASP A 289 2.14 30.31 4.16
N ASN A 290 2.40 30.65 5.41
CA ASN A 290 2.34 31.99 5.97
C ASN A 290 3.74 32.41 6.49
N ILE A 291 4.83 31.97 5.82
CA ILE A 291 6.20 32.45 6.10
C ILE A 291 6.40 33.86 5.49
N PHE A 292 5.85 34.07 4.30
CA PHE A 292 6.00 35.31 3.53
C PHE A 292 4.61 35.84 3.14
N GLU A 293 4.31 36.01 1.85
CA GLU A 293 2.93 36.23 1.39
C GLU A 293 2.11 34.94 1.58
N PRO A 294 0.88 34.99 2.13
CA PRO A 294 0.03 33.82 2.34
C PRO A 294 -0.26 33.03 1.06
N ILE A 295 0.13 31.75 1.03
CA ILE A 295 -0.10 30.83 -0.08
C ILE A 295 -0.84 29.59 0.43
N ILE A 296 -1.85 29.16 -0.32
CA ILE A 296 -2.60 27.93 -0.06
C ILE A 296 -2.43 27.03 -1.28
N ILE A 297 -1.83 25.85 -1.08
CA ILE A 297 -1.51 24.92 -2.17
C ILE A 297 -1.82 23.47 -1.75
N ASN A 298 -2.41 22.68 -2.66
CA ASN A 298 -2.70 21.28 -2.40
C ASN A 298 -1.40 20.47 -2.31
N LEU A 299 -1.30 19.61 -1.30
CA LEU A 299 -0.20 18.67 -1.14
C LEU A 299 -0.37 17.51 -2.12
N ALA A 300 0.69 17.20 -2.87
CA ALA A 300 0.70 16.07 -3.78
C ALA A 300 0.62 14.72 -3.03
N ASN A 301 -0.09 13.75 -3.60
CA ASN A 301 -0.23 12.41 -3.01
C ASN A 301 1.06 11.60 -3.19
N ASN A 302 1.81 11.40 -2.11
CA ASN A 302 2.99 10.55 -2.10
C ASN A 302 2.75 9.27 -1.28
N SER A 303 2.95 8.09 -1.89
CA SER A 303 2.74 6.78 -1.24
C SER A 303 3.75 6.43 -0.14
N SER A 304 4.93 7.04 -0.16
CA SER A 304 6.02 6.85 0.80
C SER A 304 6.01 7.87 1.95
N LEU A 305 5.13 8.87 1.91
CA LEU A 305 4.99 9.93 2.93
C LEU A 305 3.59 9.96 3.56
N GLN A 306 3.01 8.79 3.84
CA GLN A 306 1.67 8.71 4.43
C GLN A 306 1.67 8.92 5.95
N GLY A 307 0.57 9.45 6.48
CA GLY A 307 0.31 9.65 7.91
C GLY A 307 0.77 11.01 8.45
N ILE A 308 0.16 11.42 9.58
CA ILE A 308 0.35 12.74 10.23
C ILE A 308 1.83 13.04 10.54
N HIS A 309 2.59 12.03 10.95
CA HIS A 309 4.02 12.19 11.23
C HIS A 309 4.86 12.51 9.98
N ASN A 310 4.41 12.12 8.78
CA ASN A 310 5.05 12.52 7.53
C ASN A 310 4.56 13.88 7.05
N GLN A 311 3.34 14.30 7.38
CA GLN A 311 2.93 15.70 7.21
C GLN A 311 3.81 16.65 8.05
N GLU A 312 4.23 16.27 9.27
CA GLU A 312 5.21 17.05 10.07
C GLU A 312 6.57 17.13 9.36
N ASN A 313 7.08 15.99 8.84
CA ASN A 313 8.32 15.95 8.07
C ASN A 313 8.23 16.82 6.79
N ILE A 314 7.07 16.82 6.12
CA ILE A 314 6.82 17.64 4.92
C ILE A 314 6.77 19.12 5.30
N ALA A 315 6.01 19.52 6.33
CA ALA A 315 5.90 20.92 6.75
C ALA A 315 7.28 21.52 7.11
N ALA A 316 8.10 20.76 7.83
CA ALA A 316 9.47 21.15 8.15
C ALA A 316 10.37 21.27 6.91
N SER A 317 10.32 20.29 6.00
CA SER A 317 11.13 20.29 4.77
C SER A 317 10.71 21.41 3.82
N TYR A 318 9.40 21.64 3.70
CA TYR A 318 8.79 22.71 2.93
C TYR A 318 9.26 24.07 3.46
N ALA A 319 9.12 24.32 4.76
CA ALA A 319 9.57 25.57 5.39
C ALA A 319 11.07 25.81 5.16
N ALA A 320 11.92 24.80 5.35
CA ALA A 320 13.36 24.92 5.12
C ALA A 320 13.69 25.25 3.66
N CYS A 321 13.11 24.53 2.69
CA CYS A 321 13.34 24.78 1.27
C CYS A 321 12.78 26.14 0.83
N ARG A 322 11.65 26.57 1.40
CA ARG A 322 11.04 27.87 1.09
C ARG A 322 11.92 29.02 1.59
N ILE A 323 12.52 28.92 2.78
CA ILE A 323 13.45 29.93 3.31
C ILE A 323 14.73 30.02 2.46
N ILE A 324 15.22 28.91 1.89
CA ILE A 324 16.35 28.92 0.93
C ILE A 324 15.98 29.61 -0.40
N GLY A 325 14.69 29.76 -0.72
CA GLY A 325 14.21 30.45 -1.92
C GLY A 325 13.62 29.54 -2.99
N VAL A 326 13.37 28.26 -2.70
CA VAL A 326 12.64 27.37 -3.61
C VAL A 326 11.17 27.81 -3.70
N ARG A 327 10.61 27.86 -4.92
CA ARG A 327 9.19 28.24 -5.12
C ARG A 327 8.24 27.13 -4.65
N PRO A 328 7.09 27.47 -4.02
CA PRO A 328 6.10 26.50 -3.53
C PRO A 328 5.74 25.37 -4.49
N GLU A 329 5.50 25.68 -5.76
CA GLU A 329 5.06 24.71 -6.76
C GLU A 329 6.16 23.67 -7.04
N GLN A 330 7.43 24.11 -7.04
CA GLN A 330 8.58 23.21 -7.22
C GLN A 330 8.78 22.32 -6.00
N ILE A 331 8.52 22.83 -4.79
CA ILE A 331 8.55 22.04 -3.55
C ILE A 331 7.50 20.93 -3.60
N ILE A 332 6.25 21.25 -3.98
CA ILE A 332 5.16 20.25 -4.07
C ILE A 332 5.47 19.16 -5.10
N VAL A 333 5.97 19.52 -6.29
CA VAL A 333 6.38 18.52 -7.31
C VAL A 333 7.53 17.64 -6.82
N ALA A 334 8.52 18.19 -6.12
CA ALA A 334 9.61 17.39 -5.55
C ALA A 334 9.14 16.47 -4.40
N ILE A 335 8.16 16.90 -3.60
CA ILE A 335 7.51 16.03 -2.60
C ILE A 335 6.80 14.85 -3.29
N GLU A 336 6.14 15.05 -4.43
CA GLU A 336 5.48 13.97 -5.18
C GLU A 336 6.49 12.90 -5.65
N LEU A 337 7.67 13.33 -6.10
CA LEU A 337 8.71 12.45 -6.66
C LEU A 337 9.55 11.70 -5.60
N PHE A 338 9.43 12.06 -4.31
CA PHE A 338 10.24 11.48 -3.24
C PHE A 338 9.92 10.00 -3.00
N LYS A 339 10.89 9.10 -3.17
CA LYS A 339 10.66 7.65 -3.08
C LYS A 339 10.57 7.09 -1.65
N GLY A 340 10.83 7.90 -0.62
CA GLY A 340 10.98 7.44 0.76
C GLY A 340 12.40 6.96 1.06
N LEU A 341 12.66 6.66 2.34
CA LEU A 341 13.90 6.01 2.78
C LEU A 341 13.70 4.50 2.91
N PRO A 342 14.74 3.69 2.64
CA PRO A 342 14.74 2.28 3.00
C PRO A 342 14.40 2.08 4.48
N HIS A 343 13.63 1.03 4.78
CA HIS A 343 13.29 0.58 6.13
C HIS A 343 12.45 1.55 7.01
N ARG A 344 11.80 2.56 6.42
CA ARG A 344 10.86 3.47 7.10
C ARG A 344 9.52 3.49 6.39
N MET A 345 8.55 2.74 6.90
CA MET A 345 7.27 2.43 6.24
C MET A 345 7.44 2.05 4.75
N GLN A 346 8.58 1.47 4.39
CA GLN A 346 8.98 1.28 3.00
C GLN A 346 8.07 0.22 2.38
N TYR A 347 7.24 0.60 1.42
CA TYR A 347 6.51 -0.38 0.62
C TYR A 347 7.50 -1.28 -0.13
N VAL A 348 7.53 -2.57 0.25
CA VAL A 348 8.45 -3.58 -0.31
C VAL A 348 7.86 -4.22 -1.56
N GLY A 349 6.54 -4.35 -1.60
CA GLY A 349 5.82 -4.99 -2.69
C GLY A 349 4.48 -5.54 -2.25
N THR A 350 3.89 -6.36 -3.11
CA THR A 350 2.59 -6.98 -2.88
C THR A 350 2.58 -8.40 -3.42
N ILE A 351 2.14 -9.35 -2.60
CA ILE A 351 1.75 -10.69 -3.04
C ILE A 351 0.25 -10.67 -3.31
N TYR A 352 -0.12 -11.13 -4.50
CA TYR A 352 -1.51 -11.41 -4.84
C TYR A 352 -1.75 -12.89 -4.57
N SER A 353 -2.59 -13.20 -3.59
CA SER A 353 -3.13 -14.55 -3.44
C SER A 353 -3.90 -14.93 -4.71
N ASP A 354 -3.88 -16.21 -5.07
CA ASP A 354 -4.65 -16.75 -6.20
C ASP A 354 -6.17 -16.57 -6.02
N HIS A 355 -6.61 -16.16 -4.82
CA HIS A 355 -8.00 -15.87 -4.47
C HIS A 355 -8.28 -14.35 -4.30
N SER A 356 -7.42 -13.50 -4.86
CA SER A 356 -7.56 -12.03 -4.97
C SER A 356 -7.43 -11.17 -3.71
N SER A 357 -7.06 -11.77 -2.58
CA SER A 357 -6.47 -11.07 -1.43
C SER A 357 -5.16 -10.38 -1.85
N MET A 358 -5.09 -9.07 -1.65
CA MET A 358 -3.90 -8.26 -1.95
C MET A 358 -3.11 -8.04 -0.65
N ILE A 359 -2.02 -8.77 -0.46
CA ILE A 359 -1.17 -8.67 0.73
C ILE A 359 -0.05 -7.67 0.42
N LYS A 360 -0.15 -6.45 0.95
CA LYS A 360 0.88 -5.41 0.85
C LYS A 360 1.93 -5.60 1.94
N PHE A 361 3.21 -5.49 1.58
CA PHE A 361 4.34 -5.60 2.50
C PHE A 361 4.97 -4.22 2.73
N TYR A 362 5.14 -3.86 3.99
CA TYR A 362 5.83 -2.64 4.41
C TYR A 362 6.97 -2.99 5.37
N ASN A 363 8.17 -2.49 5.09
CA ASN A 363 9.35 -2.65 5.92
C ASN A 363 9.56 -1.37 6.73
N ASP A 364 9.35 -1.49 8.04
CA ASP A 364 9.54 -0.41 9.02
C ASP A 364 10.59 -0.80 10.07
N SER A 365 11.63 -1.55 9.70
CA SER A 365 12.64 -2.06 10.64
C SER A 365 13.50 -0.97 11.31
N LYS A 366 13.31 0.31 10.98
CA LYS A 366 13.84 1.45 11.76
C LYS A 366 12.94 1.91 12.91
N ALA A 367 11.74 1.34 13.09
CA ALA A 367 10.90 1.56 14.26
C ALA A 367 11.41 0.80 15.49
N THR A 368 12.50 1.28 16.09
CA THR A 368 13.19 0.62 17.22
C THR A 368 12.61 0.96 18.60
N ASN A 369 11.39 1.48 18.68
CA ASN A 369 10.65 1.74 19.92
C ASN A 369 9.13 1.73 19.66
N GLY A 370 8.32 1.55 20.71
CA GLY A 370 6.85 1.46 20.58
C GLY A 370 6.20 2.71 19.99
N ILE A 371 6.74 3.91 20.23
CA ILE A 371 6.21 5.18 19.70
C ILE A 371 6.47 5.30 18.19
N ALA A 372 7.59 4.76 17.69
CA ALA A 372 7.88 4.70 16.26
C ALA A 372 6.96 3.68 15.56
N ALA A 373 6.74 2.51 16.17
CA ALA A 373 5.82 1.51 15.64
C ALA A 373 4.36 1.97 15.65
N SER A 374 3.93 2.78 16.65
CA SER A 374 2.56 3.29 16.71
C SER A 374 2.22 4.15 15.48
N LYS A 375 3.20 4.92 14.97
CA LYS A 375 3.05 5.80 13.81
C LYS A 375 2.77 5.03 12.51
N SER A 376 3.35 3.84 12.33
CA SER A 376 3.11 3.00 11.15
C SER A 376 1.86 2.14 11.28
N ILE A 377 1.59 1.58 12.46
CA ILE A 377 0.33 0.84 12.74
C ILE A 377 -0.89 1.76 12.56
N ALA A 378 -0.82 2.99 13.10
CA ALA A 378 -1.90 3.97 13.01
C ALA A 378 -2.23 4.35 11.56
N ALA A 379 -1.22 4.41 10.68
CA ALA A 379 -1.34 4.82 9.29
C ALA A 379 -1.80 3.70 8.34
N LEU A 380 -1.44 2.43 8.60
CA LEU A 380 -1.75 1.33 7.69
C LEU A 380 -3.14 0.71 7.94
N GLY A 381 -3.47 0.38 9.19
CA GLY A 381 -4.76 -0.25 9.57
C GLY A 381 -4.98 -1.68 9.06
N ASN A 382 -5.67 -2.51 9.86
CA ASN A 382 -6.05 -3.90 9.50
C ASN A 382 -4.83 -4.73 9.01
N ILE A 383 -3.78 -4.82 9.84
CA ILE A 383 -2.48 -5.42 9.50
C ILE A 383 -2.25 -6.78 10.17
N TYR A 384 -1.39 -7.60 9.56
CA TYR A 384 -0.66 -8.67 10.25
C TYR A 384 0.69 -8.09 10.69
N TRP A 385 0.98 -8.08 11.98
CA TRP A 385 2.10 -7.31 12.54
C TRP A 385 3.24 -8.23 12.99
N LEU A 386 4.45 -8.00 12.49
CA LEU A 386 5.66 -8.72 12.89
C LEU A 386 6.44 -7.84 13.87
N ALA A 387 6.67 -8.31 15.09
CA ALA A 387 7.33 -7.53 16.14
C ALA A 387 8.35 -8.39 16.90
N GLY A 388 9.53 -7.85 17.19
CA GLY A 388 10.56 -8.60 17.86
C GLY A 388 11.86 -7.84 18.08
N GLY A 389 12.71 -8.38 18.95
CA GLY A 389 13.99 -7.79 19.33
C GLY A 389 14.16 -7.70 20.85
N VAL A 390 14.89 -6.67 21.29
CA VAL A 390 15.03 -6.28 22.71
C VAL A 390 14.10 -5.10 22.99
N ALA A 391 13.33 -5.17 24.06
CA ALA A 391 12.42 -4.12 24.48
C ALA A 391 13.18 -2.93 25.07
N LYS A 392 12.83 -1.72 24.61
CA LYS A 392 13.18 -0.49 25.33
C LYS A 392 12.23 -0.29 26.53
N GLU A 393 12.58 0.66 27.39
CA GLU A 393 11.75 1.11 28.51
C GLU A 393 10.30 1.40 28.07
N GLY A 394 9.32 0.95 28.86
CA GLY A 394 7.89 0.95 28.50
C GLY A 394 7.43 -0.12 27.51
N GLY A 395 8.33 -0.78 26.78
CA GLY A 395 8.00 -1.90 25.89
C GLY A 395 7.05 -1.50 24.75
N ILE A 396 5.85 -2.11 24.74
CA ILE A 396 4.80 -1.87 23.73
C ILE A 396 3.45 -1.42 24.32
N THR A 397 3.39 -1.06 25.61
CA THR A 397 2.12 -0.62 26.25
C THR A 397 1.51 0.60 25.54
N ASN A 398 2.35 1.51 25.06
CA ASN A 398 1.98 2.71 24.28
C ASN A 398 1.30 2.39 22.91
N LEU A 399 1.20 1.12 22.51
CA LEU A 399 0.46 0.67 21.33
C LEU A 399 -1.01 0.32 21.60
N GLU A 400 -1.44 0.27 22.87
CA GLU A 400 -2.79 -0.16 23.25
C GLU A 400 -3.93 0.54 22.48
N PRO A 401 -3.89 1.87 22.21
CA PRO A 401 -4.92 2.56 21.40
C PRO A 401 -5.01 2.13 19.93
N TRP A 402 -4.12 1.26 19.45
CA TRP A 402 -4.04 0.80 18.06
C TRP A 402 -4.12 -0.73 17.92
N PHE A 403 -4.40 -1.45 19.01
CA PHE A 403 -4.52 -2.91 19.00
C PHE A 403 -5.67 -3.42 18.11
N ASP A 404 -6.76 -2.64 17.99
CA ASP A 404 -7.88 -2.86 17.08
C ASP A 404 -7.47 -2.92 15.59
N LYS A 405 -6.38 -2.25 15.22
CA LYS A 405 -5.83 -2.24 13.86
C LYS A 405 -4.98 -3.46 13.54
N ILE A 406 -4.66 -4.32 14.51
CA ILE A 406 -3.82 -5.51 14.33
C ILE A 406 -4.73 -6.74 14.30
N ARG A 407 -4.77 -7.45 13.17
CA ARG A 407 -5.48 -8.74 13.06
C ARG A 407 -4.84 -9.83 13.90
N LYS A 408 -3.51 -9.94 13.79
CA LYS A 408 -2.69 -10.91 14.50
C LYS A 408 -1.25 -10.44 14.54
N ALA A 409 -0.57 -10.68 15.67
CA ALA A 409 0.84 -10.38 15.87
C ALA A 409 1.72 -11.63 15.79
N TYR A 410 2.94 -11.50 15.27
CA TYR A 410 3.92 -12.58 15.17
C TYR A 410 5.20 -12.13 15.87
N LEU A 411 5.48 -12.76 17.02
CA LEU A 411 6.43 -12.29 18.01
C LEU A 411 7.73 -13.11 17.98
N PHE A 412 8.88 -12.45 17.84
CA PHE A 412 10.19 -13.11 17.72
C PHE A 412 11.29 -12.35 18.50
N GLY A 413 12.49 -12.93 18.59
CA GLY A 413 13.62 -12.31 19.28
C GLY A 413 13.60 -12.51 20.81
N GLN A 414 14.35 -11.68 21.53
CA GLN A 414 14.67 -11.89 22.95
C GLN A 414 13.48 -11.64 23.89
N ASP A 415 12.75 -10.54 23.71
CA ASP A 415 11.69 -10.12 24.64
C ASP A 415 10.27 -10.42 24.10
N LYS A 416 10.14 -11.46 23.28
CA LYS A 416 8.86 -11.85 22.66
C LYS A 416 7.80 -12.26 23.68
N GLU A 417 8.18 -12.84 24.82
CA GLU A 417 7.30 -13.16 25.94
C GLU A 417 6.78 -11.89 26.66
N LEU A 418 7.58 -10.82 26.72
CA LEU A 418 7.15 -9.51 27.23
C LEU A 418 6.08 -8.88 26.32
N PHE A 419 6.29 -8.96 25.00
CA PHE A 419 5.31 -8.49 24.03
C PHE A 419 4.02 -9.33 24.08
N ALA A 420 4.15 -10.66 24.21
CA ALA A 420 3.01 -11.58 24.35
C ALA A 420 2.15 -11.27 25.58
N SER A 421 2.76 -10.96 26.73
CA SER A 421 2.03 -10.60 27.94
C SER A 421 1.24 -9.29 27.79
N SER A 422 1.76 -8.33 27.01
CA SER A 422 1.11 -7.05 26.73
C SER A 422 -0.12 -7.20 25.82
N LEU A 423 -0.06 -8.10 24.83
CA LEU A 423 -1.13 -8.36 23.85
C LEU A 423 -2.22 -9.32 24.35
N LYS A 424 -1.93 -10.14 25.37
CA LYS A 424 -2.82 -11.21 25.84
C LYS A 424 -4.23 -10.73 26.18
N GLY A 425 -5.22 -11.33 25.54
CA GLY A 425 -6.65 -10.99 25.71
C GLY A 425 -7.11 -9.73 24.96
N ARG A 426 -6.24 -9.10 24.16
CA ARG A 426 -6.55 -7.90 23.36
C ARG A 426 -6.22 -8.04 21.88
N VAL A 427 -5.16 -8.76 21.52
CA VAL A 427 -4.77 -9.08 20.14
C VAL A 427 -4.34 -10.55 20.07
N ASP A 428 -4.79 -11.28 19.05
CA ASP A 428 -4.28 -12.63 18.78
C ASP A 428 -2.79 -12.57 18.42
N PHE A 429 -2.00 -13.50 18.96
CA PHE A 429 -0.57 -13.55 18.65
C PHE A 429 -0.04 -14.97 18.50
N GLN A 430 1.07 -15.10 17.78
CA GLN A 430 1.86 -16.32 17.68
C GLN A 430 3.31 -16.02 18.07
N ILE A 431 3.86 -16.81 19.00
CA ILE A 431 5.29 -16.78 19.31
C ILE A 431 6.02 -17.62 18.26
N CYS A 432 7.07 -17.05 17.68
CA CYS A 432 7.92 -17.65 16.66
C CYS A 432 9.36 -17.77 17.18
N GLN A 433 10.17 -18.60 16.53
CA GLN A 433 11.61 -18.73 16.81
C GLN A 433 12.36 -17.51 16.26
N ASP A 434 12.12 -17.18 14.99
CA ASP A 434 12.80 -16.10 14.26
C ASP A 434 11.83 -15.27 13.38
N LEU A 435 12.37 -14.27 12.69
CA LEU A 435 11.63 -13.42 11.75
C LEU A 435 11.10 -14.18 10.52
N LYS A 436 11.77 -15.27 10.11
CA LYS A 436 11.43 -16.05 8.91
C LYS A 436 10.19 -16.92 9.16
N GLU A 437 10.11 -17.55 10.33
CA GLU A 437 8.91 -18.24 10.79
C GLU A 437 7.74 -17.25 10.96
N ALA A 438 7.98 -16.11 11.61
CA ALA A 438 6.98 -15.06 11.78
C ALA A 438 6.41 -14.56 10.43
N PHE A 439 7.28 -14.36 9.43
CA PHE A 439 6.88 -14.00 8.07
C PHE A 439 6.05 -15.09 7.39
N ASN A 440 6.51 -16.34 7.43
CA ASN A 440 5.78 -17.45 6.78
C ASN A 440 4.41 -17.68 7.41
N ALA A 441 4.29 -17.57 8.73
CA ALA A 441 3.02 -17.68 9.44
C ALA A 441 2.06 -16.54 9.08
N ALA A 442 2.56 -15.29 9.05
CA ALA A 442 1.76 -14.13 8.64
C ALA A 442 1.25 -14.23 7.20
N VAL A 443 2.08 -14.72 6.26
CA VAL A 443 1.67 -14.90 4.86
C VAL A 443 0.60 -15.97 4.73
N ARG A 444 0.73 -17.13 5.39
CA ARG A 444 -0.27 -18.21 5.38
C ARG A 444 -1.62 -17.70 5.92
N ASP A 445 -1.62 -17.12 7.11
CA ASP A 445 -2.85 -16.66 7.77
C ASP A 445 -3.54 -15.52 6.98
N ALA A 446 -2.78 -14.73 6.22
CA ALA A 446 -3.31 -13.72 5.29
C ALA A 446 -3.84 -14.29 3.95
N MET A 447 -3.57 -15.56 3.64
CA MET A 447 -4.02 -16.25 2.43
C MET A 447 -5.27 -17.12 2.63
N GLU A 448 -5.56 -17.59 3.85
CA GLU A 448 -6.65 -18.55 4.15
C GLU A 448 -8.07 -17.91 4.18
N ASP A 449 -8.15 -16.57 4.16
CA ASP A 449 -9.34 -15.72 4.38
C ASP A 449 -10.43 -15.78 3.26
N THR A 450 -10.57 -16.88 2.50
CA THR A 450 -11.50 -16.99 1.34
C THR A 450 -12.16 -18.37 1.14
N ILE A 451 -11.95 -19.33 2.03
CA ILE A 451 -12.43 -20.73 1.88
C ILE A 451 -13.95 -20.89 2.15
N ILE A 452 -14.58 -19.94 2.86
CA ILE A 452 -15.91 -20.06 3.47
C ILE A 452 -17.02 -20.45 2.47
N LEU A 453 -17.11 -19.79 1.31
CA LEU A 453 -18.16 -20.05 0.31
C LEU A 453 -18.13 -21.45 -0.31
N PHE A 454 -16.93 -21.98 -0.58
CA PHE A 454 -16.78 -23.31 -1.16
C PHE A 454 -17.13 -24.41 -0.14
N VAL A 455 -16.81 -24.20 1.14
CA VAL A 455 -17.17 -25.12 2.23
C VAL A 455 -18.70 -25.11 2.46
N PHE A 456 -19.34 -23.94 2.50
CA PHE A 456 -20.80 -23.85 2.61
C PHE A 456 -21.54 -24.51 1.43
N SER A 457 -21.03 -24.36 0.19
CA SER A 457 -21.58 -25.04 -0.98
C SER A 457 -21.48 -26.57 -0.88
N MET A 458 -20.31 -27.09 -0.51
CA MET A 458 -20.12 -28.53 -0.30
C MET A 458 -21.09 -29.07 0.76
N MET A 459 -21.25 -28.38 1.88
CA MET A 459 -22.16 -28.77 2.96
C MET A 459 -23.62 -28.88 2.45
N LEU A 460 -24.14 -27.81 1.82
CA LEU A 460 -25.52 -27.75 1.31
C LEU A 460 -25.84 -28.81 0.24
N VAL A 461 -24.89 -29.15 -0.63
CA VAL A 461 -25.13 -30.18 -1.65
C VAL A 461 -25.00 -31.60 -1.08
N THR A 462 -24.19 -31.80 -0.03
CA THR A 462 -24.15 -33.09 0.67
C THR A 462 -25.41 -33.40 1.49
N THR A 463 -26.11 -32.41 2.06
CA THR A 463 -27.36 -32.63 2.80
C THR A 463 -28.60 -32.81 1.90
N THR A 464 -28.53 -32.35 0.65
CA THR A 464 -29.65 -32.37 -0.31
C THR A 464 -29.54 -33.44 -1.40
N GLY A 465 -28.30 -33.80 -1.80
CA GLY A 465 -28.03 -34.78 -2.86
C GLY A 465 -28.70 -36.16 -2.68
N PRO A 466 -28.63 -36.80 -1.49
CA PRO A 466 -29.21 -38.14 -1.28
C PRO A 466 -30.73 -38.19 -1.47
N VAL A 467 -31.45 -37.15 -1.01
CA VAL A 467 -32.92 -37.05 -1.10
C VAL A 467 -33.38 -37.01 -2.56
N VAL A 468 -32.65 -36.29 -3.41
CA VAL A 468 -32.94 -36.21 -4.84
C VAL A 468 -32.50 -37.49 -5.57
N ALA A 469 -31.36 -38.09 -5.19
CA ALA A 469 -30.87 -39.34 -5.77
C ALA A 469 -31.90 -40.48 -5.62
N ASN A 470 -32.40 -40.70 -4.41
CA ASN A 470 -33.37 -41.75 -4.11
C ASN A 470 -34.71 -41.56 -4.85
N ARG A 471 -35.15 -40.31 -5.11
CA ARG A 471 -36.36 -40.04 -5.92
C ARG A 471 -36.22 -40.45 -7.40
N ILE A 472 -35.01 -40.44 -7.96
CA ILE A 472 -34.76 -40.73 -9.38
C ILE A 472 -34.09 -42.11 -9.58
N GLY A 473 -33.99 -42.93 -8.52
CA GLY A 473 -33.38 -44.27 -8.59
C GLY A 473 -31.86 -44.27 -8.80
N LEU A 474 -31.17 -43.22 -8.33
CA LEU A 474 -29.70 -43.08 -8.40
C LEU A 474 -29.08 -43.31 -7.01
N ASN A 475 -27.81 -43.73 -6.99
CA ASN A 475 -27.05 -43.88 -5.73
C ASN A 475 -27.02 -42.57 -4.92
N GLU A 476 -27.16 -42.66 -3.60
CA GLU A 476 -27.22 -41.51 -2.67
C GLU A 476 -26.05 -40.53 -2.82
N HIS A 477 -24.84 -41.03 -3.11
CA HIS A 477 -23.64 -40.24 -3.31
C HIS A 477 -23.49 -39.63 -4.73
N TYR A 478 -24.43 -39.86 -5.64
CA TYR A 478 -24.32 -39.46 -7.06
C TYR A 478 -24.22 -37.94 -7.25
N PHE A 479 -25.11 -37.17 -6.60
CA PHE A 479 -25.08 -35.71 -6.70
C PHE A 479 -23.88 -35.10 -5.94
N ALA A 480 -23.52 -35.65 -4.78
CA ALA A 480 -22.37 -35.19 -4.01
C ALA A 480 -21.04 -35.40 -4.75
N SER A 481 -20.82 -36.58 -5.33
CA SER A 481 -19.61 -36.88 -6.12
C SER A 481 -19.52 -36.05 -7.40
N ARG A 482 -20.64 -35.82 -8.09
CA ARG A 482 -20.68 -34.91 -9.25
C ARG A 482 -20.47 -33.44 -8.87
N GLN A 483 -21.04 -32.96 -7.76
CA GLN A 483 -20.79 -31.60 -7.29
C GLN A 483 -19.33 -31.39 -6.89
N LEU A 484 -18.71 -32.36 -6.20
CA LEU A 484 -17.28 -32.33 -5.90
C LEU A 484 -16.45 -32.23 -7.19
N PHE A 485 -16.77 -33.02 -8.22
CA PHE A 485 -16.12 -32.90 -9.53
C PHE A 485 -16.31 -31.53 -10.18
N TYR A 486 -17.53 -30.97 -10.17
CA TYR A 486 -17.80 -29.63 -10.72
C TYR A 486 -17.11 -28.52 -9.93
N LEU A 487 -17.06 -28.59 -8.60
CA LEU A 487 -16.39 -27.60 -7.74
C LEU A 487 -14.86 -27.68 -7.85
N ALA A 488 -14.28 -28.89 -7.90
CA ALA A 488 -12.84 -29.06 -8.13
C ALA A 488 -12.43 -28.56 -9.53
N SER A 489 -13.23 -28.87 -10.56
CA SER A 489 -13.02 -28.38 -11.92
C SER A 489 -13.24 -26.87 -12.02
N ALA A 490 -14.20 -26.30 -11.27
CA ALA A 490 -14.42 -24.86 -11.16
C ALA A 490 -13.24 -24.14 -10.48
N LEU A 491 -12.69 -24.70 -9.40
CA LEU A 491 -11.50 -24.16 -8.74
C LEU A 491 -10.30 -24.15 -9.70
N LEU A 492 -10.09 -25.24 -10.44
CA LEU A 492 -9.07 -25.33 -11.49
C LEU A 492 -9.29 -24.28 -12.60
N LEU A 493 -10.54 -24.09 -13.06
CA LEU A 493 -10.90 -23.05 -14.05
C LEU A 493 -10.64 -21.63 -13.51
N ILE A 494 -10.92 -21.35 -12.24
CA ILE A 494 -10.62 -20.07 -11.59
C ILE A 494 -9.11 -19.81 -11.62
N ILE A 495 -8.29 -20.79 -11.22
CA ILE A 495 -6.82 -20.69 -11.19
C ILE A 495 -6.26 -20.49 -12.61
N ILE A 496 -6.71 -21.29 -13.59
CA ILE A 496 -6.27 -21.17 -14.99
C ILE A 496 -6.63 -19.78 -15.52
N CYS A 497 -7.87 -19.32 -15.32
CA CYS A 497 -8.30 -18.02 -15.80
C CYS A 497 -7.57 -16.86 -15.09
N SER A 498 -7.38 -16.92 -13.77
CA SER A 498 -6.69 -15.87 -13.00
C SER A 498 -5.18 -15.78 -13.29
N SER A 499 -4.59 -16.85 -13.84
CA SER A 499 -3.19 -16.86 -14.30
C SER A 499 -2.96 -16.04 -15.58
N PHE A 500 -3.98 -15.89 -16.45
CA PHE A 500 -3.82 -15.21 -17.72
C PHE A 500 -3.69 -13.68 -17.57
N SER A 501 -2.83 -13.07 -18.39
CA SER A 501 -2.72 -11.61 -18.45
C SER A 501 -3.99 -10.95 -19.02
N ARG A 502 -4.28 -9.70 -18.65
CA ARG A 502 -5.38 -8.87 -19.21
C ARG A 502 -5.51 -8.96 -20.74
N LYS A 503 -4.39 -8.95 -21.49
CA LYS A 503 -4.35 -9.09 -22.96
C LYS A 503 -4.85 -10.46 -23.45
N TRP A 504 -4.49 -11.53 -22.73
CA TRP A 504 -4.94 -12.90 -23.03
C TRP A 504 -6.39 -13.13 -22.61
N LEU A 505 -6.81 -12.62 -21.45
CA LEU A 505 -8.21 -12.63 -21.02
C LEU A 505 -9.12 -12.00 -22.07
N LYS A 506 -8.76 -10.81 -22.59
CA LYS A 506 -9.48 -10.17 -23.68
C LYS A 506 -9.61 -11.07 -24.92
N ARG A 507 -8.49 -11.70 -25.37
CA ARG A 507 -8.48 -12.59 -26.54
C ARG A 507 -9.35 -13.83 -26.33
N LEU A 508 -9.22 -14.48 -25.17
CA LEU A 508 -10.01 -15.65 -24.79
C LEU A 508 -11.50 -15.30 -24.71
N SER A 509 -11.87 -14.13 -24.20
CA SER A 509 -13.28 -13.71 -24.16
C SER A 509 -13.85 -13.36 -25.54
N ILE A 510 -13.05 -12.83 -26.47
CA ILE A 510 -13.49 -12.63 -27.87
C ILE A 510 -13.72 -13.98 -28.55
N LEU A 511 -12.79 -14.92 -28.44
CA LEU A 511 -12.93 -16.27 -29.00
C LEU A 511 -14.10 -17.04 -28.37
N GLY A 512 -14.23 -16.96 -27.05
CA GLY A 512 -15.34 -17.55 -26.30
C GLY A 512 -16.69 -16.93 -26.64
N PHE A 513 -16.75 -15.62 -26.87
CA PHE A 513 -17.97 -14.94 -27.33
C PHE A 513 -18.42 -15.48 -28.70
N ILE A 514 -17.50 -15.55 -29.67
CA ILE A 514 -17.77 -16.09 -31.00
C ILE A 514 -18.21 -17.56 -30.91
N ALA A 515 -17.51 -18.38 -30.13
CA ALA A 515 -17.86 -19.78 -29.92
C ALA A 515 -19.26 -19.94 -29.30
N SER A 516 -19.61 -19.14 -28.29
CA SER A 516 -20.93 -19.15 -27.66
C SER A 516 -22.04 -18.69 -28.62
N ILE A 517 -21.80 -17.71 -29.50
CA ILE A 517 -22.76 -17.34 -30.56
C ILE A 517 -22.99 -18.51 -31.53
N VAL A 518 -21.92 -19.17 -31.99
CA VAL A 518 -22.02 -20.35 -32.86
C VAL A 518 -22.79 -21.48 -32.17
N LEU A 519 -22.51 -21.75 -30.89
CA LEU A 519 -23.23 -22.76 -30.11
C LEU A 519 -24.71 -22.40 -29.89
N LEU A 520 -25.05 -21.12 -29.68
CA LEU A 520 -26.45 -20.66 -29.60
C LEU A 520 -27.19 -20.86 -30.93
N ILE A 521 -26.52 -20.66 -32.07
CA ILE A 521 -27.09 -21.00 -33.39
C ILE A 521 -27.27 -22.52 -33.54
N LEU A 522 -26.26 -23.32 -33.15
CA LEU A 522 -26.31 -24.79 -33.24
C LEU A 522 -27.39 -25.42 -32.35
N VAL A 523 -27.69 -24.84 -31.18
CA VAL A 523 -28.82 -25.28 -30.32
C VAL A 523 -30.15 -25.30 -31.06
N ARG A 524 -30.36 -24.42 -32.06
CA ARG A 524 -31.60 -24.42 -32.86
C ARG A 524 -31.75 -25.66 -33.74
N PHE A 525 -30.65 -26.34 -34.08
CA PHE A 525 -30.61 -27.50 -34.99
C PHE A 525 -30.33 -28.83 -34.27
N TYR A 526 -29.49 -28.80 -33.23
CA TYR A 526 -28.99 -29.99 -32.51
C TYR A 526 -29.36 -30.00 -31.02
N GLY A 527 -30.08 -28.97 -30.55
CA GLY A 527 -30.54 -28.92 -29.16
C GLY A 527 -31.71 -29.86 -28.90
N TYR A 528 -31.84 -30.30 -27.65
CA TYR A 528 -32.97 -31.11 -27.19
C TYR A 528 -33.87 -30.30 -26.24
N GLU A 529 -35.13 -30.70 -26.16
CA GLU A 529 -36.13 -30.03 -25.35
C GLU A 529 -36.06 -30.47 -23.88
N VAL A 530 -36.03 -29.50 -22.97
CA VAL A 530 -36.12 -29.72 -21.52
C VAL A 530 -37.17 -28.75 -20.97
N LYS A 531 -38.23 -29.28 -20.34
CA LYS A 531 -39.33 -28.49 -19.73
C LYS A 531 -39.91 -27.40 -20.68
N GLY A 532 -40.16 -27.74 -21.94
CA GLY A 532 -40.78 -26.82 -22.91
C GLY A 532 -39.82 -25.85 -23.62
N ALA A 533 -38.50 -26.03 -23.50
CA ALA A 533 -37.53 -25.16 -24.17
C ALA A 533 -36.30 -25.91 -24.71
N ILE A 534 -35.86 -25.55 -25.92
CA ILE A 534 -34.66 -26.06 -26.58
C ILE A 534 -33.50 -25.10 -26.30
N ARG A 535 -32.71 -25.42 -25.26
CA ARG A 535 -31.60 -24.56 -24.76
C ARG A 535 -30.29 -25.32 -24.53
N TRP A 536 -30.34 -26.65 -24.57
CA TRP A 536 -29.26 -27.53 -24.18
C TRP A 536 -28.73 -28.30 -25.38
N ILE A 537 -27.42 -28.48 -25.43
CA ILE A 537 -26.71 -29.30 -26.42
C ILE A 537 -25.82 -30.29 -25.69
N ASN A 538 -25.76 -31.54 -26.17
CA ASN A 538 -24.92 -32.58 -25.57
C ASN A 538 -23.56 -32.61 -26.29
N ILE A 539 -22.48 -32.34 -25.57
CA ILE A 539 -21.11 -32.31 -26.09
C ILE A 539 -20.26 -33.26 -25.25
N LEU A 540 -19.68 -34.28 -25.89
CA LEU A 540 -18.82 -35.28 -25.23
C LEU A 540 -19.47 -35.97 -24.00
N GLY A 541 -20.80 -36.12 -24.00
CA GLY A 541 -21.56 -36.70 -22.89
C GLY A 541 -21.96 -35.71 -21.78
N PHE A 542 -21.62 -34.42 -21.94
CA PHE A 542 -21.99 -33.35 -21.02
C PHE A 542 -23.13 -32.48 -21.57
N SER A 543 -24.15 -32.26 -20.74
CA SER A 543 -25.25 -31.34 -20.96
C SER A 543 -24.77 -29.89 -20.84
N MET A 544 -24.52 -29.22 -21.97
CA MET A 544 -24.07 -27.82 -22.03
C MET A 544 -25.24 -26.89 -22.34
N GLN A 545 -25.38 -25.80 -21.58
CA GLN A 545 -26.25 -24.66 -21.92
C GLN A 545 -25.37 -23.52 -22.44
N PRO A 546 -25.28 -23.27 -23.76
CA PRO A 546 -24.38 -22.25 -24.31
C PRO A 546 -24.69 -20.84 -23.85
N SER A 547 -25.96 -20.58 -23.48
CA SER A 547 -26.34 -19.28 -22.95
C SER A 547 -25.56 -18.97 -21.67
N GLU A 548 -25.36 -19.91 -20.74
CA GLU A 548 -24.55 -19.67 -19.52
C GLU A 548 -23.17 -19.05 -19.80
N PHE A 549 -22.51 -19.50 -20.86
CA PHE A 549 -21.18 -19.03 -21.27
C PHE A 549 -21.19 -17.69 -22.04
N ILE A 550 -22.32 -17.26 -22.63
CA ILE A 550 -22.38 -15.94 -23.29
C ILE A 550 -22.24 -14.79 -22.28
N LYS A 551 -22.71 -14.94 -21.03
CA LYS A 551 -22.68 -13.86 -20.00
C LYS A 551 -21.26 -13.33 -19.75
N PRO A 552 -20.29 -14.13 -19.26
CA PRO A 552 -18.98 -13.62 -18.91
C PRO A 552 -18.22 -13.12 -20.14
N PHE A 553 -18.33 -13.82 -21.28
CA PHE A 553 -17.65 -13.42 -22.50
C PHE A 553 -18.22 -12.10 -23.06
N PHE A 554 -19.55 -11.95 -23.10
CA PHE A 554 -20.17 -10.71 -23.54
C PHE A 554 -19.86 -9.55 -22.60
N ALA A 555 -19.89 -9.75 -21.28
CA ALA A 555 -19.51 -8.71 -20.32
C ALA A 555 -18.07 -8.18 -20.58
N VAL A 556 -17.12 -9.05 -20.89
CA VAL A 556 -15.74 -8.65 -21.23
C VAL A 556 -15.65 -7.99 -22.61
N VAL A 557 -16.33 -8.53 -23.64
CA VAL A 557 -16.30 -7.98 -25.00
C VAL A 557 -16.99 -6.61 -25.06
N ALA A 558 -18.14 -6.45 -24.41
CA ALA A 558 -18.82 -5.17 -24.25
C ALA A 558 -17.95 -4.19 -23.45
N GLY A 559 -17.34 -4.63 -22.35
CA GLY A 559 -16.42 -3.79 -21.57
C GLY A 559 -15.22 -3.28 -22.39
N TRP A 560 -14.65 -4.12 -23.26
CA TRP A 560 -13.61 -3.71 -24.20
C TRP A 560 -14.11 -2.72 -25.25
N ILE A 561 -15.23 -3.00 -25.93
CA ILE A 561 -15.72 -2.11 -26.99
C ILE A 561 -16.15 -0.77 -26.39
N LEU A 562 -16.77 -0.75 -25.20
CA LEU A 562 -17.11 0.46 -24.45
C LEU A 562 -15.87 1.25 -24.01
N SER A 563 -14.75 0.59 -23.70
CA SER A 563 -13.53 1.31 -23.30
C SER A 563 -12.88 2.09 -24.46
N LEU A 564 -13.07 1.67 -25.71
CA LEU A 564 -12.53 2.36 -26.90
C LEU A 564 -13.05 3.80 -27.06
N LYS A 565 -14.22 4.13 -26.48
CA LYS A 565 -14.75 5.50 -26.42
C LYS A 565 -13.79 6.48 -25.71
N PHE A 566 -12.96 5.99 -24.79
CA PHE A 566 -11.99 6.81 -24.06
C PHE A 566 -10.64 6.92 -24.80
N GLU A 567 -10.45 6.18 -25.91
CA GLU A 567 -9.24 6.21 -26.74
C GLU A 567 -9.40 7.05 -28.02
N GLY A 568 -10.63 7.47 -28.37
CA GLY A 568 -10.93 8.34 -29.51
C GLY A 568 -12.40 8.33 -29.94
N GLU A 569 -12.71 8.91 -31.10
CA GLU A 569 -14.05 8.88 -31.70
C GLU A 569 -14.39 7.49 -32.29
N PHE A 570 -14.69 6.53 -31.40
CA PHE A 570 -15.16 5.20 -31.77
C PHE A 570 -16.65 5.03 -31.45
N PRO A 571 -17.48 4.48 -32.35
CA PRO A 571 -18.93 4.32 -32.14
C PRO A 571 -19.27 3.13 -31.21
N SER A 572 -18.62 3.07 -30.05
CA SER A 572 -18.70 1.98 -29.07
C SER A 572 -20.12 1.58 -28.68
N PHE A 573 -20.99 2.57 -28.40
CA PHE A 573 -22.36 2.30 -27.99
C PHE A 573 -23.16 1.58 -29.08
N SER A 574 -23.11 2.06 -30.32
CA SER A 574 -23.85 1.48 -31.44
C SER A 574 -23.39 0.06 -31.77
N ILE A 575 -22.07 -0.20 -31.72
CA ILE A 575 -21.51 -1.55 -31.93
C ILE A 575 -21.95 -2.50 -30.81
N CYS A 576 -21.87 -2.08 -29.54
CA CYS A 576 -22.34 -2.90 -28.42
C CYS A 576 -23.84 -3.18 -28.47
N ILE A 577 -24.67 -2.20 -28.85
CA ILE A 577 -26.12 -2.39 -29.02
C ILE A 577 -26.42 -3.38 -30.15
N ALA A 578 -25.70 -3.31 -31.26
CA ALA A 578 -25.85 -4.28 -32.36
C ALA A 578 -25.46 -5.71 -31.93
N LEU A 579 -24.34 -5.87 -31.21
CA LEU A 579 -23.92 -7.17 -30.67
C LEU A 579 -24.92 -7.72 -29.65
N TYR A 580 -25.42 -6.87 -28.74
CA TYR A 580 -26.50 -7.22 -27.82
C TYR A 580 -27.77 -7.66 -28.57
N GLY A 581 -28.15 -6.95 -29.65
CA GLY A 581 -29.32 -7.29 -30.47
C GLY A 581 -29.25 -8.70 -31.07
N ILE A 582 -28.06 -9.14 -31.52
CA ILE A 582 -27.83 -10.51 -31.99
C ILE A 582 -28.04 -11.53 -30.86
N ILE A 583 -27.50 -11.28 -29.67
CA ILE A 583 -27.68 -12.15 -28.49
C ILE A 583 -29.16 -12.21 -28.09
N ALA A 584 -29.82 -11.06 -28.02
CA ALA A 584 -31.22 -10.95 -27.65
C ALA A 584 -32.12 -11.73 -28.61
N LEU A 585 -31.89 -11.60 -29.92
CA LEU A 585 -32.62 -12.34 -30.95
C LEU A 585 -32.43 -13.86 -30.79
N LEU A 586 -31.19 -14.33 -30.60
CA LEU A 586 -30.90 -15.76 -30.40
C LEU A 586 -31.56 -16.32 -29.13
N LEU A 587 -31.58 -15.55 -28.03
CA LEU A 587 -32.23 -15.97 -26.78
C LEU A 587 -33.76 -15.99 -26.89
N ILE A 588 -34.37 -15.03 -27.62
CA ILE A 588 -35.82 -15.02 -27.90
C ILE A 588 -36.22 -16.23 -28.76
N ILE A 589 -35.38 -16.64 -29.71
CA ILE A 589 -35.60 -17.84 -30.56
C ILE A 589 -35.50 -19.15 -29.75
N GLN A 590 -34.82 -19.17 -28.59
CA GLN A 590 -34.67 -20.32 -27.67
C GLN A 590 -35.66 -20.30 -26.47
N PRO A 591 -36.79 -19.58 -26.61
CA PRO A 591 -37.58 -19.01 -25.51
C PRO A 591 -36.86 -18.71 -24.18
N ASP A 592 -35.61 -18.21 -24.17
CA ASP A 592 -34.81 -18.03 -22.95
C ASP A 592 -34.91 -16.62 -22.34
N PHE A 593 -36.14 -16.24 -21.99
CA PHE A 593 -36.46 -14.94 -21.38
C PHE A 593 -35.78 -14.69 -20.03
N GLY A 594 -35.39 -15.73 -19.28
CA GLY A 594 -34.71 -15.53 -17.99
C GLY A 594 -33.31 -14.98 -18.20
N MET A 595 -32.61 -15.64 -19.11
CA MET A 595 -31.31 -15.23 -19.58
C MET A 595 -31.32 -13.87 -20.28
N LEU A 596 -32.32 -13.61 -21.12
CA LEU A 596 -32.48 -12.32 -21.80
C LEU A 596 -32.52 -11.16 -20.79
N VAL A 597 -33.38 -11.26 -19.76
CA VAL A 597 -33.50 -10.23 -18.72
C VAL A 597 -32.17 -10.04 -17.98
N MET A 598 -31.48 -11.14 -17.64
CA MET A 598 -30.19 -11.10 -16.95
C MET A 598 -29.12 -10.39 -17.80
N VAL A 599 -28.92 -10.79 -19.05
CA VAL A 599 -27.92 -10.18 -19.96
C VAL A 599 -28.25 -8.70 -20.22
N THR A 600 -29.52 -8.37 -20.36
CA THR A 600 -29.98 -6.98 -20.54
C THR A 600 -29.68 -6.11 -19.33
N ALA A 601 -29.92 -6.60 -18.12
CA ALA A 601 -29.63 -5.88 -16.88
C ALA A 601 -28.13 -5.65 -16.67
N VAL A 602 -27.30 -6.67 -16.91
CA VAL A 602 -25.82 -6.54 -16.86
C VAL A 602 -25.33 -5.52 -17.89
N PHE A 603 -25.82 -5.60 -19.12
CA PHE A 603 -25.44 -4.68 -20.18
C PHE A 603 -25.86 -3.24 -19.88
N GLY A 604 -27.08 -3.04 -19.36
CA GLY A 604 -27.56 -1.72 -18.90
C GLY A 604 -26.66 -1.10 -17.83
N ILE A 605 -26.18 -1.89 -16.86
CA ILE A 605 -25.21 -1.44 -15.85
C ILE A 605 -23.88 -1.04 -16.50
N GLN A 606 -23.37 -1.82 -17.46
CA GLN A 606 -22.15 -1.45 -18.19
C GLN A 606 -22.31 -0.17 -19.02
N LEU A 607 -23.47 0.05 -19.65
CA LEU A 607 -23.76 1.30 -20.38
C LEU A 607 -23.81 2.50 -19.44
N PHE A 608 -24.41 2.35 -18.25
CA PHE A 608 -24.41 3.38 -17.21
C PHE A 608 -22.99 3.74 -16.78
N ILE A 609 -22.16 2.75 -16.45
CA ILE A 609 -20.76 2.96 -16.03
C ILE A 609 -19.90 3.56 -17.16
N ALA A 610 -20.19 3.23 -18.43
CA ALA A 610 -19.56 3.85 -19.60
C ALA A 610 -20.01 5.30 -19.89
N GLY A 611 -20.86 5.88 -19.03
CA GLY A 611 -21.38 7.24 -19.18
C GLY A 611 -22.34 7.37 -20.36
N MET A 612 -23.26 6.42 -20.54
CA MET A 612 -24.43 6.63 -21.38
C MET A 612 -25.39 7.61 -20.67
N PRO A 613 -25.95 8.63 -21.35
CA PRO A 613 -26.88 9.57 -20.72
C PRO A 613 -28.10 8.85 -20.14
N ILE A 614 -28.48 9.22 -18.91
CA ILE A 614 -29.55 8.55 -18.14
C ILE A 614 -30.88 8.47 -18.90
N PHE A 615 -31.18 9.46 -19.75
CA PHE A 615 -32.34 9.46 -20.65
C PHE A 615 -32.44 8.18 -21.50
N TRP A 616 -31.34 7.72 -22.10
CA TRP A 616 -31.34 6.52 -22.95
C TRP A 616 -31.53 5.24 -22.15
N ILE A 617 -31.03 5.20 -20.91
CA ILE A 617 -31.18 4.06 -19.99
C ILE A 617 -32.64 3.97 -19.51
N VAL A 618 -33.23 5.11 -19.14
CA VAL A 618 -34.65 5.19 -18.77
C VAL A 618 -35.55 4.82 -19.96
N LEU A 619 -35.25 5.31 -21.17
CA LEU A 619 -35.96 4.93 -22.39
C LEU A 619 -35.84 3.43 -22.68
N ALA A 620 -34.65 2.84 -22.52
CA ALA A 620 -34.46 1.40 -22.67
C ALA A 620 -35.25 0.58 -21.63
N ALA A 621 -35.35 1.06 -20.38
CA ALA A 621 -36.19 0.44 -19.36
C ALA A 621 -37.69 0.52 -19.71
N PHE A 622 -38.18 1.65 -20.24
CA PHE A 622 -39.55 1.77 -20.76
C PHE A 622 -39.80 0.86 -21.96
N MET A 623 -38.86 0.76 -22.91
CA MET A 623 -38.98 -0.17 -24.04
C MET A 623 -38.94 -1.64 -23.62
N LEU A 624 -38.15 -2.00 -22.60
CA LEU A 624 -38.15 -3.34 -22.02
C LEU A 624 -39.51 -3.65 -21.36
N LEU A 625 -40.05 -2.71 -20.57
CA LEU A 625 -41.37 -2.86 -19.95
C LEU A 625 -42.47 -3.04 -21.02
N PHE A 626 -42.49 -2.17 -22.03
CA PHE A 626 -43.41 -2.27 -23.17
C PHE A 626 -43.24 -3.61 -23.92
N GLY A 627 -42.01 -4.07 -24.13
CA GLY A 627 -41.72 -5.37 -24.75
C GLY A 627 -42.25 -6.55 -23.92
N VAL A 628 -42.16 -6.50 -22.59
CA VAL A 628 -42.75 -7.50 -21.69
C VAL A 628 -44.29 -7.46 -21.75
N THR A 629 -44.90 -6.26 -21.78
CA THR A 629 -46.35 -6.10 -21.95
C THR A 629 -46.83 -6.62 -23.30
N ALA A 630 -46.14 -6.31 -24.39
CA ALA A 630 -46.45 -6.85 -25.73
C ALA A 630 -46.30 -8.38 -25.77
N ALA A 631 -45.22 -8.91 -25.19
CA ALA A 631 -45.00 -10.35 -25.07
C ALA A 631 -46.09 -11.05 -24.23
N TYR A 632 -46.62 -10.42 -23.18
CA TYR A 632 -47.76 -10.93 -22.43
C TYR A 632 -48.99 -11.12 -23.33
N PHE A 633 -49.32 -10.16 -24.20
CA PHE A 633 -50.49 -10.29 -25.09
C PHE A 633 -50.25 -11.22 -26.29
N TRP A 634 -49.03 -11.32 -26.82
CA TRP A 634 -48.74 -12.00 -28.08
C TRP A 634 -48.10 -13.38 -27.94
N LEU A 635 -47.51 -13.71 -26.78
CA LEU A 635 -46.83 -14.98 -26.54
C LEU A 635 -47.53 -15.76 -25.40
N PRO A 636 -48.34 -16.79 -25.72
CA PRO A 636 -49.11 -17.54 -24.72
C PRO A 636 -48.27 -18.10 -23.56
N HIS A 637 -47.02 -18.47 -23.81
CA HIS A 637 -46.10 -18.98 -22.78
C HIS A 637 -45.57 -17.88 -21.83
N VAL A 638 -45.56 -16.61 -22.24
CA VAL A 638 -45.23 -15.46 -21.38
C VAL A 638 -46.45 -15.08 -20.55
N ALA A 639 -47.63 -15.00 -21.17
CA ALA A 639 -48.91 -14.87 -20.46
C ALA A 639 -49.07 -15.93 -19.37
N GLN A 640 -48.84 -17.21 -19.73
CA GLN A 640 -48.97 -18.31 -18.79
C GLN A 640 -48.05 -18.13 -17.58
N ARG A 641 -46.77 -17.76 -17.75
CA ARG A 641 -45.83 -17.54 -16.63
C ARG A 641 -46.17 -16.34 -15.75
N ILE A 642 -46.78 -15.30 -16.30
CA ILE A 642 -47.18 -14.11 -15.54
C ILE A 642 -48.49 -14.39 -14.78
N ASN A 643 -49.48 -14.96 -15.46
CA ASN A 643 -50.74 -15.36 -14.82
C ASN A 643 -50.51 -16.42 -13.74
N SER A 644 -49.64 -17.40 -13.99
CA SER A 644 -49.33 -18.46 -13.04
C SER A 644 -48.50 -17.99 -11.82
N PHE A 645 -47.91 -16.79 -11.87
CA PHE A 645 -47.31 -16.12 -10.70
C PHE A 645 -48.39 -15.46 -9.84
N PHE A 646 -49.37 -14.78 -10.46
CA PHE A 646 -50.49 -14.14 -9.75
C PHE A 646 -51.61 -15.10 -9.30
N ASP A 647 -51.74 -16.28 -9.93
CA ASP A 647 -52.72 -17.32 -9.60
C ASP A 647 -52.14 -18.32 -8.57
N PRO A 648 -52.62 -18.32 -7.30
CA PRO A 648 -52.10 -19.18 -6.24
C PRO A 648 -52.27 -20.69 -6.50
N GLU A 649 -53.23 -21.10 -7.33
CA GLU A 649 -53.56 -22.52 -7.56
C GLU A 649 -52.75 -23.13 -8.72
N SER A 650 -51.93 -22.34 -9.40
CA SER A 650 -51.18 -22.79 -10.57
C SER A 650 -50.08 -23.81 -10.23
N ILE A 651 -49.79 -24.72 -11.18
CA ILE A 651 -48.71 -25.72 -11.06
C ILE A 651 -47.32 -25.06 -10.88
N SER A 652 -47.11 -23.82 -11.35
CA SER A 652 -45.85 -23.11 -11.07
C SER A 652 -45.79 -22.55 -9.66
N ASN A 653 -46.92 -22.10 -9.12
CA ASN A 653 -47.01 -21.66 -7.73
C ASN A 653 -46.95 -22.83 -6.74
N TYR A 654 -47.14 -24.09 -7.17
CA TYR A 654 -46.80 -25.25 -6.36
C TYR A 654 -45.32 -25.26 -5.92
N GLN A 655 -44.38 -24.97 -6.82
CA GLN A 655 -42.95 -24.92 -6.50
C GLN A 655 -42.65 -23.80 -5.50
N VAL A 656 -43.19 -22.60 -5.74
CA VAL A 656 -42.94 -21.42 -4.91
C VAL A 656 -43.64 -21.52 -3.55
N SER A 657 -44.88 -22.01 -3.50
CA SER A 657 -45.59 -22.28 -2.24
C SER A 657 -44.86 -23.32 -1.38
N LYS A 658 -44.25 -24.35 -2.01
CA LYS A 658 -43.37 -25.29 -1.31
C LYS A 658 -42.07 -24.62 -0.83
N SER A 659 -41.49 -23.70 -1.61
CA SER A 659 -40.33 -22.89 -1.21
C SER A 659 -40.63 -22.03 0.03
N ILE A 660 -41.76 -21.31 0.04
CA ILE A 660 -42.21 -20.51 1.20
C ILE A 660 -42.43 -21.42 2.43
N LYS A 661 -43.10 -22.57 2.27
CA LYS A 661 -43.29 -23.54 3.35
C LYS A 661 -41.98 -24.11 3.90
N ALA A 662 -40.92 -24.18 3.10
CA ALA A 662 -39.59 -24.59 3.56
C ALA A 662 -38.99 -23.53 4.50
N PHE A 663 -39.12 -22.24 4.18
CA PHE A 663 -38.74 -21.14 5.08
C PHE A 663 -39.61 -21.08 6.35
N GLU A 664 -40.92 -21.26 6.23
CA GLU A 664 -41.84 -21.34 7.39
C GLU A 664 -41.45 -22.46 8.35
N HIS A 665 -41.06 -23.63 7.81
CA HIS A 665 -40.66 -24.80 8.59
C HIS A 665 -39.31 -24.62 9.30
N GLY A 666 -38.31 -24.01 8.62
CA GLY A 666 -37.00 -23.73 9.22
C GLY A 666 -36.99 -22.57 10.23
N GLY A 667 -37.88 -21.58 10.08
CA GLY A 667 -37.95 -20.43 10.98
C GLY A 667 -36.62 -19.66 11.09
N LEU A 668 -36.26 -19.22 12.30
CA LEU A 668 -35.01 -18.46 12.52
C LEU A 668 -33.74 -19.32 12.55
N TYR A 669 -33.83 -20.54 13.07
CA TYR A 669 -32.66 -21.37 13.45
C TYR A 669 -32.47 -22.63 12.58
N GLY A 670 -33.46 -23.00 11.78
CA GLY A 670 -33.47 -24.21 10.95
C GLY A 670 -33.96 -25.45 11.69
N CYS A 671 -34.35 -26.47 10.92
CA CYS A 671 -34.71 -27.79 11.45
C CYS A 671 -33.48 -28.65 11.82
N GLY A 672 -32.29 -28.28 11.33
CA GLY A 672 -31.06 -29.05 11.44
C GLY A 672 -30.58 -29.57 10.06
N PRO A 673 -29.25 -29.76 9.87
CA PRO A 673 -28.71 -30.26 8.61
C PRO A 673 -29.25 -31.66 8.31
N GLY A 674 -29.81 -31.87 7.11
CA GLY A 674 -30.39 -33.17 6.73
C GLY A 674 -31.86 -33.37 7.12
N GLU A 675 -32.34 -32.72 8.19
CA GLU A 675 -33.68 -32.95 8.80
C GLU A 675 -34.85 -32.24 8.07
N GLY A 676 -34.58 -31.48 7.00
CA GLY A 676 -35.63 -30.84 6.20
C GLY A 676 -36.64 -31.85 5.62
N ALA A 677 -37.93 -31.59 5.82
CA ALA A 677 -39.04 -32.42 5.33
C ALA A 677 -39.62 -31.87 4.01
N VAL A 678 -39.67 -30.54 3.85
CA VAL A 678 -40.24 -29.87 2.68
C VAL A 678 -39.33 -30.02 1.46
N LYS A 679 -37.99 -30.00 1.65
CA LYS A 679 -36.99 -30.31 0.61
C LYS A 679 -37.24 -31.65 -0.11
N GLN A 680 -37.86 -32.63 0.56
CA GLN A 680 -38.18 -33.93 -0.03
C GLN A 680 -39.29 -33.82 -1.08
N VAL A 681 -40.18 -32.83 -0.98
CA VAL A 681 -41.33 -32.65 -1.88
C VAL A 681 -41.08 -31.51 -2.89
N LEU A 682 -40.18 -30.58 -2.58
CA LEU A 682 -39.78 -29.46 -3.43
C LEU A 682 -39.08 -29.93 -4.72
N PRO A 683 -39.64 -29.68 -5.92
CA PRO A 683 -38.96 -29.96 -7.19
C PRO A 683 -37.77 -29.01 -7.38
N ASP A 684 -36.76 -29.44 -8.14
CA ASP A 684 -35.59 -28.63 -8.51
C ASP A 684 -34.78 -28.07 -7.32
N SER A 685 -34.97 -28.63 -6.11
CA SER A 685 -34.42 -28.20 -4.82
C SER A 685 -32.89 -28.15 -4.72
N HIS A 686 -32.19 -28.93 -5.56
CA HIS A 686 -30.72 -28.92 -5.67
C HIS A 686 -30.19 -27.82 -6.62
N THR A 687 -31.08 -27.18 -7.39
CA THR A 687 -30.76 -26.19 -8.42
C THR A 687 -31.37 -24.83 -8.08
N ASP A 688 -32.52 -24.50 -8.66
CA ASP A 688 -33.18 -23.19 -8.59
C ASP A 688 -33.65 -22.84 -7.17
N PHE A 689 -34.03 -23.84 -6.37
CA PHE A 689 -34.59 -23.63 -5.03
C PHE A 689 -33.64 -23.99 -3.87
N ILE A 690 -32.33 -24.09 -4.10
CA ILE A 690 -31.35 -24.45 -3.04
C ILE A 690 -31.38 -23.48 -1.85
N PHE A 691 -31.67 -22.20 -2.08
CA PHE A 691 -31.77 -21.19 -1.02
C PHE A 691 -32.94 -21.45 -0.05
N ALA A 692 -34.03 -22.04 -0.54
CA ALA A 692 -35.16 -22.46 0.30
C ALA A 692 -34.81 -23.66 1.18
N VAL A 693 -33.98 -24.58 0.67
CA VAL A 693 -33.49 -25.71 1.48
C VAL A 693 -32.48 -25.24 2.53
N ALA A 694 -31.63 -24.26 2.19
CA ALA A 694 -30.77 -23.60 3.17
C ALA A 694 -31.59 -22.94 4.29
N GLY A 695 -32.71 -22.28 3.93
CA GLY A 695 -33.65 -21.71 4.91
C GLY A 695 -34.35 -22.75 5.78
N GLU A 696 -34.73 -23.91 5.22
CA GLU A 696 -35.33 -25.00 5.99
C GLU A 696 -34.33 -25.63 6.97
N GLU A 697 -33.15 -26.03 6.49
CA GLU A 697 -32.17 -26.76 7.31
C GLU A 697 -31.42 -25.88 8.32
N PHE A 698 -31.12 -24.62 7.96
CA PHE A 698 -30.21 -23.74 8.70
C PHE A 698 -30.84 -22.41 9.15
N GLY A 699 -32.10 -22.16 8.79
CA GLY A 699 -32.87 -21.00 9.25
C GLY A 699 -32.52 -19.66 8.60
N ALA A 700 -33.36 -18.67 8.88
CA ALA A 700 -33.25 -17.32 8.34
C ALA A 700 -31.89 -16.64 8.64
N ILE A 701 -31.25 -16.95 9.78
CA ILE A 701 -29.93 -16.37 10.14
C ILE A 701 -28.87 -16.74 9.10
N ILE A 702 -28.81 -18.00 8.68
CA ILE A 702 -27.81 -18.47 7.70
C ILE A 702 -28.15 -17.95 6.29
N CYS A 703 -29.44 -17.82 5.95
CA CYS A 703 -29.86 -17.12 4.74
C CYS A 703 -29.39 -15.65 4.72
N LEU A 704 -29.49 -14.92 5.83
CA LEU A 704 -28.99 -13.55 5.95
C LEU A 704 -27.46 -13.47 5.86
N ILE A 705 -26.73 -14.45 6.41
CA ILE A 705 -25.27 -14.54 6.25
C ILE A 705 -24.89 -14.77 4.78
N ILE A 706 -25.58 -15.65 4.06
CA ILE A 706 -25.35 -15.88 2.62
C ILE A 706 -25.60 -14.59 1.82
N VAL A 707 -26.70 -13.87 2.09
CA VAL A 707 -27.00 -12.56 1.46
C VAL A 707 -25.90 -11.54 1.79
N GLY A 708 -25.47 -11.47 3.04
CA GLY A 708 -24.38 -10.59 3.50
C GLY A 708 -23.05 -10.87 2.82
N ILE A 709 -22.71 -12.15 2.60
CA ILE A 709 -21.50 -12.57 1.87
C ILE A 709 -21.57 -12.13 0.39
N PHE A 710 -22.71 -12.34 -0.29
CA PHE A 710 -22.88 -11.86 -1.67
C PHE A 710 -22.81 -10.34 -1.76
N ALA A 711 -23.50 -9.62 -0.86
CA ALA A 711 -23.45 -8.16 -0.80
C ALA A 711 -22.02 -7.66 -0.55
N PHE A 712 -21.28 -8.27 0.38
CA PHE A 712 -19.88 -7.95 0.65
C PHE A 712 -18.99 -8.15 -0.58
N ILE A 713 -19.11 -9.29 -1.28
CA ILE A 713 -18.32 -9.56 -2.49
C ILE A 713 -18.61 -8.54 -3.58
N VAL A 714 -19.89 -8.24 -3.84
CA VAL A 714 -20.29 -7.27 -4.87
C VAL A 714 -19.81 -5.87 -4.51
N ILE A 715 -20.13 -5.38 -3.31
CA ILE A 715 -19.75 -4.03 -2.86
C ILE A 715 -18.23 -3.87 -2.82
N ARG A 716 -17.49 -4.82 -2.22
CA ARG A 716 -16.01 -4.76 -2.14
C ARG A 716 -15.37 -4.78 -3.53
N SER A 717 -15.92 -5.57 -4.46
CA SER A 717 -15.41 -5.61 -5.85
C SER A 717 -15.68 -4.30 -6.59
N LEU A 718 -16.88 -3.72 -6.45
CA LEU A 718 -17.19 -2.41 -7.04
C LEU A 718 -16.33 -1.29 -6.45
N LEU A 719 -16.15 -1.24 -5.12
CA LEU A 719 -15.28 -0.26 -4.45
C LEU A 719 -13.81 -0.37 -4.91
N LYS A 720 -13.31 -1.59 -5.17
CA LYS A 720 -11.97 -1.79 -5.77
C LYS A 720 -11.90 -1.22 -7.19
N LEU A 721 -12.94 -1.40 -7.98
CA LEU A 721 -13.00 -0.95 -9.38
C LEU A 721 -13.20 0.57 -9.56
N ILE A 722 -13.66 1.29 -8.54
CA ILE A 722 -13.71 2.77 -8.56
C ILE A 722 -12.29 3.35 -8.73
N ASN A 723 -11.28 2.71 -8.13
CA ASN A 723 -9.88 3.15 -8.11
C ASN A 723 -9.01 2.48 -9.20
N GLU A 724 -9.60 1.88 -10.24
CA GLU A 724 -8.84 1.31 -11.37
C GLU A 724 -8.77 2.30 -12.54
N ASP A 725 -7.55 2.65 -12.95
CA ASP A 725 -7.29 3.59 -14.05
C ASP A 725 -7.65 3.01 -15.43
N ASP A 726 -7.42 1.71 -15.62
CA ASP A 726 -7.65 0.99 -16.87
C ASP A 726 -9.16 0.81 -17.14
N LYS A 727 -9.69 1.66 -18.03
CA LYS A 727 -11.12 1.69 -18.40
C LYS A 727 -11.64 0.36 -18.97
N PHE A 728 -10.81 -0.41 -19.67
CA PHE A 728 -11.19 -1.76 -20.09
C PHE A 728 -11.41 -2.66 -18.87
N THR A 729 -10.43 -2.70 -17.96
CA THR A 729 -10.54 -3.47 -16.71
C THR A 729 -11.76 -3.03 -15.90
N GLN A 730 -11.97 -1.72 -15.70
CA GLN A 730 -13.10 -1.16 -14.95
C GLN A 730 -14.47 -1.59 -15.54
N LEU A 731 -14.65 -1.51 -16.86
CA LEU A 731 -15.91 -1.86 -17.53
C LEU A 731 -16.16 -3.37 -17.65
N ALA A 732 -15.12 -4.16 -17.95
CA ALA A 732 -15.23 -5.61 -18.07
C ALA A 732 -15.48 -6.28 -16.71
N ALA A 733 -14.73 -5.88 -15.68
CA ALA A 733 -14.86 -6.44 -14.34
C ALA A 733 -16.18 -6.03 -13.67
N SER A 734 -16.64 -4.78 -13.85
CA SER A 734 -17.95 -4.36 -13.32
C SER A 734 -19.12 -5.11 -13.95
N GLY A 735 -19.04 -5.44 -15.25
CA GLY A 735 -19.99 -6.34 -15.91
C GLY A 735 -20.03 -7.74 -15.29
N ILE A 736 -18.87 -8.33 -15.00
CA ILE A 736 -18.78 -9.64 -14.32
C ILE A 736 -19.35 -9.57 -12.88
N VAL A 737 -19.02 -8.53 -12.11
CA VAL A 737 -19.51 -8.35 -10.74
C VAL A 737 -21.03 -8.16 -10.73
N ALA A 738 -21.55 -7.34 -11.65
CA ALA A 738 -22.99 -7.17 -11.86
C ALA A 738 -23.68 -8.49 -12.24
N GLN A 739 -23.04 -9.31 -13.09
CA GLN A 739 -23.53 -10.65 -13.43
C GLN A 739 -23.70 -11.54 -12.19
N ILE A 740 -22.67 -11.63 -11.33
CA ILE A 740 -22.69 -12.49 -10.15
C ILE A 740 -23.76 -12.00 -9.15
N GLY A 741 -23.80 -10.69 -8.90
CA GLY A 741 -24.79 -10.07 -8.00
C GLY A 741 -26.23 -10.24 -8.48
N LEU A 742 -26.52 -9.92 -9.75
CA LEU A 742 -27.87 -10.06 -10.32
C LEU A 742 -28.32 -11.51 -10.36
N GLN A 743 -27.43 -12.46 -10.67
CA GLN A 743 -27.80 -13.88 -10.67
C GLN A 743 -28.18 -14.38 -9.26
N ALA A 744 -27.47 -13.94 -8.22
CA ALA A 744 -27.84 -14.24 -6.83
C ALA A 744 -29.17 -13.58 -6.43
N ILE A 745 -29.37 -12.29 -6.75
CA ILE A 745 -30.61 -11.54 -6.47
C ILE A 745 -31.82 -12.21 -7.14
N ILE A 746 -31.72 -12.61 -8.41
CA ILE A 746 -32.84 -13.22 -9.12
C ILE A 746 -33.16 -14.62 -8.54
N ASN A 747 -32.15 -15.45 -8.25
CA ASN A 747 -32.39 -16.76 -7.62
C ASN A 747 -33.11 -16.61 -6.26
N ILE A 748 -32.56 -15.77 -5.37
CA ILE A 748 -33.14 -15.52 -4.04
C ILE A 748 -34.57 -14.95 -4.17
N GLY A 749 -34.78 -13.98 -5.07
CA GLY A 749 -36.08 -13.38 -5.33
C GLY A 749 -37.12 -14.40 -5.83
N VAL A 750 -36.73 -15.37 -6.65
CA VAL A 750 -37.62 -16.48 -7.07
C VAL A 750 -38.00 -17.37 -5.89
N THR A 751 -37.04 -17.74 -5.03
CA THR A 751 -37.33 -18.60 -3.86
C THR A 751 -38.26 -17.92 -2.83
N LEU A 752 -38.22 -16.60 -2.75
CA LEU A 752 -39.05 -15.78 -1.84
C LEU A 752 -40.36 -15.28 -2.45
N ASN A 753 -40.78 -15.78 -3.62
CA ASN A 753 -41.96 -15.32 -4.36
C ASN A 753 -41.96 -13.82 -4.75
N LEU A 754 -40.78 -13.19 -4.81
CA LEU A 754 -40.63 -11.79 -5.25
C LEU A 754 -40.49 -11.69 -6.78
N LEU A 755 -40.15 -12.79 -7.45
CA LEU A 755 -39.96 -12.86 -8.90
C LEU A 755 -40.56 -14.17 -9.47
N PRO A 756 -41.11 -14.16 -10.71
CA PRO A 756 -41.67 -15.36 -11.35
C PRO A 756 -40.61 -16.45 -11.59
N THR A 757 -41.01 -17.73 -11.51
CA THR A 757 -40.08 -18.87 -11.56
C THR A 757 -39.21 -18.92 -12.83
N LYS A 758 -37.91 -19.09 -12.61
CA LYS A 758 -36.87 -19.21 -13.64
C LYS A 758 -35.87 -20.29 -13.26
N GLY A 759 -35.38 -21.00 -14.28
CA GLY A 759 -34.24 -21.89 -14.15
C GLY A 759 -32.94 -21.10 -14.12
N MET A 760 -32.49 -20.69 -12.93
CA MET A 760 -31.22 -20.00 -12.71
C MET A 760 -30.65 -20.38 -11.34
N THR A 761 -29.43 -20.90 -11.37
CA THR A 761 -28.66 -21.33 -10.19
C THR A 761 -28.15 -20.17 -9.34
N LEU A 762 -28.16 -20.33 -8.02
CA LEU A 762 -27.42 -19.49 -7.07
C LEU A 762 -25.90 -19.69 -7.29
N PRO A 763 -25.10 -18.64 -7.52
CA PRO A 763 -23.67 -18.76 -7.82
C PRO A 763 -22.90 -19.58 -6.78
N PHE A 764 -22.09 -20.53 -7.25
CA PHE A 764 -21.33 -21.51 -6.47
C PHE A 764 -22.12 -22.44 -5.51
N ILE A 765 -23.34 -22.12 -5.10
CA ILE A 765 -24.12 -22.89 -4.10
C ILE A 765 -25.02 -23.94 -4.76
N SER A 766 -25.76 -23.59 -5.82
CA SER A 766 -26.60 -24.56 -6.54
C SER A 766 -25.77 -25.59 -7.30
N TYR A 767 -26.31 -26.79 -7.44
CA TYR A 767 -25.85 -27.73 -8.46
C TYR A 767 -26.19 -27.22 -9.86
N GLY A 768 -25.26 -27.31 -10.82
CA GLY A 768 -25.53 -26.93 -12.21
C GLY A 768 -24.29 -26.77 -13.06
N GLY A 769 -23.72 -27.88 -13.55
CA GLY A 769 -22.37 -27.93 -14.16
C GLY A 769 -22.03 -26.82 -15.17
N SER A 770 -22.93 -26.51 -16.12
CA SER A 770 -22.70 -25.41 -17.09
C SER A 770 -22.56 -24.05 -16.42
N SER A 771 -23.43 -23.74 -15.46
CA SER A 771 -23.42 -22.47 -14.73
C SER A 771 -22.25 -22.39 -13.75
N THR A 772 -21.94 -23.47 -13.03
CA THR A 772 -20.76 -23.55 -12.16
C THR A 772 -19.47 -23.26 -12.94
N PHE A 773 -19.32 -23.80 -14.16
CA PHE A 773 -18.18 -23.50 -15.04
C PHE A 773 -18.21 -22.07 -15.59
N ALA A 774 -19.34 -21.58 -16.07
CA ALA A 774 -19.44 -20.20 -16.56
C ALA A 774 -19.13 -19.15 -15.48
N ILE A 775 -19.59 -19.38 -14.24
CA ILE A 775 -19.32 -18.53 -13.08
C ILE A 775 -17.87 -18.69 -12.61
N ALA A 776 -17.30 -19.89 -12.64
CA ALA A 776 -15.88 -20.11 -12.36
C ALA A 776 -14.98 -19.34 -13.34
N MET A 777 -15.30 -19.37 -14.64
CA MET A 777 -14.61 -18.58 -15.65
C MET A 777 -14.80 -17.08 -15.42
N ALA A 778 -16.01 -16.63 -15.09
CA ALA A 778 -16.30 -15.23 -14.75
C ALA A 778 -15.45 -14.75 -13.57
N THR A 779 -15.46 -15.49 -12.47
CA THR A 779 -14.66 -15.19 -11.26
C THR A 779 -13.17 -15.21 -11.57
N GLY A 780 -12.66 -16.23 -12.26
CA GLY A 780 -11.25 -16.30 -12.65
C GLY A 780 -10.81 -15.14 -13.55
N MET A 781 -11.65 -14.70 -14.49
CA MET A 781 -11.44 -13.49 -15.28
C MET A 781 -11.41 -12.23 -14.40
N LEU A 782 -12.38 -12.07 -13.48
CA LEU A 782 -12.41 -10.97 -12.51
C LEU A 782 -11.15 -10.91 -11.64
N LEU A 783 -10.64 -12.07 -11.20
CA LEU A 783 -9.38 -12.14 -10.44
C LEU A 783 -8.20 -11.71 -11.33
N GLY A 784 -8.10 -12.23 -12.55
CA GLY A 784 -7.01 -11.91 -13.49
C GLY A 784 -7.03 -10.48 -14.02
N PHE A 785 -8.20 -9.85 -14.11
CA PHE A 785 -8.34 -8.42 -14.40
C PHE A 785 -7.87 -7.55 -13.23
N THR A 786 -8.32 -7.87 -12.01
CA THR A 786 -8.00 -7.08 -10.80
C THR A 786 -6.67 -7.48 -10.11
N LYS A 787 -5.85 -8.28 -10.80
CA LYS A 787 -4.46 -8.62 -10.44
C LYS A 787 -3.52 -7.59 -11.05
N HIS A 788 -2.87 -6.75 -10.23
CA HIS A 788 -1.73 -5.97 -10.72
C HIS A 788 -0.51 -6.89 -10.81
N LYS A 789 0.32 -6.71 -11.85
CA LYS A 789 1.57 -7.46 -11.99
C LYS A 789 2.72 -6.73 -11.29
N THR A 790 3.03 -7.13 -10.05
CA THR A 790 4.37 -6.89 -9.49
C THR A 790 5.34 -7.83 -10.22
N SER A 791 6.16 -7.29 -11.13
CA SER A 791 7.16 -8.10 -11.86
C SER A 791 8.38 -8.36 -10.98
N LEU A 792 8.36 -9.47 -10.24
CA LEU A 792 9.48 -9.88 -9.36
C LEU A 792 10.82 -9.99 -10.11
N THR A 793 10.82 -10.26 -11.41
CA THR A 793 12.03 -10.29 -12.27
C THR A 793 12.78 -8.96 -12.36
N ASN A 794 12.16 -7.82 -12.03
CA ASN A 794 12.86 -6.53 -11.98
C ASN A 794 13.53 -6.27 -10.62
N TYR A 795 13.24 -7.10 -9.62
CA TYR A 795 13.87 -7.05 -8.30
C TYR A 795 14.93 -8.15 -8.22
N LYS A 796 16.14 -7.83 -8.71
CA LYS A 796 17.32 -8.48 -8.13
C LYS A 796 17.31 -8.15 -6.65
N ILE A 797 17.32 -9.19 -5.81
CA ILE A 797 17.70 -9.06 -4.41
C ILE A 797 19.20 -8.74 -4.41
N GLN A 798 19.53 -7.45 -4.45
CA GLN A 798 20.86 -6.98 -4.14
C GLN A 798 20.92 -6.72 -2.64
N ASP A 799 21.94 -7.29 -2.02
CA ASP A 799 22.47 -6.92 -0.71
C ASP A 799 21.50 -7.13 0.47
N ILE A 800 20.91 -8.32 0.52
CA ILE A 800 20.49 -8.96 1.77
C ILE A 800 21.36 -10.22 1.95
N ASP A 801 22.39 -10.13 2.78
CA ASP A 801 22.97 -11.35 3.37
C ASP A 801 21.93 -11.96 4.32
N ILE A 802 21.68 -13.25 4.15
CA ILE A 802 20.66 -14.05 4.87
C ILE A 802 21.24 -14.64 6.14
#